data_AF-A0A7C3IQQ1-F1
#
_entry.id   AF-A0A7C3IQQ1-F1
#
_cell.length_a   1.000
_cell.length_b   1.000
_cell.length_c   1.000
_cell.angle_alpha   90.00
_cell.angle_beta   90.00
_cell.angle_gamma   90.00
#
_symmetry.space_group_name_H-M   'P 1'
#
loop_
_entity.id
_entity.type
_entity.pdbx_description
1 polymer ?
#
loop_
_entity_poly.entity_id
_entity_poly.type
_entity_poly.pdbx_seq_one_letter_code
_entity_poly.pdbx_strand_id
1 'polypeptide(L)'
;DAVVGNPPYIRQEEIPRSHKKRERGLEPGTKDYYLDLVRRESGAELSGRSDIHCYFWPHAASLLKSDGFLGLITSSQWLDVEYGFRLQEWLLRNFEIVAILESVDEPWFVGARVATAVTILRRQCDDAARMANVVRFVQLRKPIRDILAHDGTTIGAVRAADAFRDEIMALTANTVNDHYRARLVPQAKLWHDGVNLGILMGVGTRGSRVPQDSTSEPLVATPRPPEGGTTNPMAGKYYGGKWGVYLRAPDLWFELLDRYGHRLVPLAQIAQVLFGIKSGEDSFFLPVDCTQTCLGQYPDAADFEAQFSLPRCQAASGKVKLVRCGEELGEIMPVEAQYLQPVPHSIMEIAGFSVRKTDCARLMFLCGEPRDHLAGSYALAYIAWGEANGWHENKSCACRVTADRPWYDITGHAPAPVLWPKERQYRHIAPANPEGLLANCRLYEIHPATECGAPALWGGILNSSWSLLSSLQYGRPMGTEGNWSTMVSDVNMMVVPAPTEAPEESKERVSQAFRVLDQRLALCFLSERRLRRMAYLQAGKEAELARLSDLCELDMADRRELDDAVLEMMGETSPERRKELIDRLYAYLREFFEQVRQKEEKAIANKKRAKRRGAAKPAEVAAEILAEIKAKEPHLLQAYDPGFLDPSKPYDTYELPSVGEPSQGPLAPHIVEFRRGKKLIGAVHTKNTAHDDLLVFLARSGVRGLVRVPHDEEECRRVYERYGDFAGRRDERLRALIQDRTADEEMQGRINDILVSLLERAL
;
A
#
# COMPACT_ATOMS: atom_id res chain seq x y z
N ASP A 1 11.15 -3.81 32.70
CA ASP A 1 11.23 -2.45 32.14
C ASP A 1 10.53 -2.48 30.78
N ALA A 2 9.65 -1.53 30.47
CA ALA A 2 8.90 -1.57 29.22
C ALA A 2 8.48 -0.18 28.74
N VAL A 3 8.47 -0.01 27.42
CA VAL A 3 7.86 1.13 26.72
C VAL A 3 6.80 0.56 25.77
N VAL A 4 5.58 1.07 25.90
CA VAL A 4 4.45 0.70 25.02
C VAL A 4 3.85 1.96 24.43
N GLY A 5 3.49 1.95 23.14
CA GLY A 5 2.93 3.14 22.52
C GLY A 5 2.30 2.93 21.14
N ASN A 6 1.53 3.93 20.73
CA ASN A 6 0.95 4.06 19.39
C ASN A 6 1.45 5.39 18.79
N PRO A 7 2.67 5.43 18.21
CA PRO A 7 3.23 6.64 17.64
C PRO A 7 2.37 7.23 16.51
N PRO A 8 2.48 8.53 16.22
CA PRO A 8 1.72 9.18 15.16
C PRO A 8 2.06 8.68 13.76
N TYR A 9 1.08 8.74 12.85
CA TYR A 9 1.16 8.24 11.46
C TYR A 9 1.27 9.39 10.44
N ILE A 10 2.37 10.13 10.48
CA ILE A 10 2.65 11.25 9.56
C ILE A 10 3.61 10.80 8.47
N ARG A 11 3.21 11.00 7.21
CA ARG A 11 4.03 10.64 6.05
C ARG A 11 5.24 11.54 5.92
N GLN A 12 6.33 11.01 5.38
CA GLN A 12 7.55 11.77 5.20
C GLN A 12 7.34 13.09 4.45
N GLU A 13 6.46 13.17 3.44
CA GLU A 13 6.22 14.41 2.69
C GLU A 13 5.68 15.56 3.55
N GLU A 14 5.00 15.25 4.65
CA GLU A 14 4.35 16.21 5.54
C GLU A 14 5.28 16.69 6.67
N ILE A 15 6.45 16.06 6.84
CA ILE A 15 7.41 16.47 7.87
C ILE A 15 8.29 17.62 7.31
N PRO A 16 8.30 18.80 7.96
CA PRO A 16 9.09 19.95 7.50
C PRO A 16 10.60 19.65 7.44
N ARG A 17 11.30 20.33 6.54
CA ARG A 17 12.77 20.36 6.48
C ARG A 17 13.31 21.65 7.07
N SER A 18 14.51 21.60 7.65
CA SER A 18 15.10 22.79 8.25
C SER A 18 15.55 23.80 7.19
N HIS A 19 15.22 25.07 7.39
CA HIS A 19 15.68 26.16 6.52
C HIS A 19 17.11 26.58 6.90
N LYS A 20 18.11 25.89 6.32
CA LYS A 20 19.57 26.08 6.52
C LYS A 20 20.06 25.79 7.96
N LYS A 21 21.31 25.34 8.08
CA LYS A 21 22.05 25.29 9.36
C LYS A 21 22.11 26.70 9.95
N ARG A 22 21.21 27.04 10.87
CA ARG A 22 21.37 28.22 11.73
C ARG A 22 22.56 27.97 12.65
N GLU A 23 23.24 29.04 13.10
CA GLU A 23 24.31 28.97 14.11
C GLU A 23 23.87 28.32 15.44
N ARG A 24 22.56 28.17 15.67
CA ARG A 24 21.94 27.64 16.91
C ARG A 24 21.50 26.16 16.86
N GLY A 25 21.84 25.41 15.82
CA GLY A 25 21.47 23.99 15.68
C GLY A 25 20.22 23.73 14.85
N LEU A 26 19.79 22.46 14.80
CA LEU A 26 18.66 21.98 14.01
C LEU A 26 17.33 22.34 14.68
N GLU A 27 16.34 22.73 13.86
CA GLU A 27 15.02 23.16 14.34
C GLU A 27 14.17 21.96 14.80
N PRO A 28 13.68 21.92 16.06
CA PRO A 28 12.78 20.89 16.54
C PRO A 28 11.53 20.77 15.66
N GLY A 29 11.02 19.55 15.46
CA GLY A 29 9.89 19.32 14.56
C GLY A 29 10.28 19.06 13.10
N THR A 30 11.55 19.24 12.73
CA THR A 30 12.04 18.99 11.36
C THR A 30 12.65 17.60 11.19
N LYS A 31 12.65 17.09 9.95
CA LYS A 31 13.32 15.82 9.59
C LYS A 31 14.78 15.78 10.02
N ASP A 32 15.51 16.87 9.78
CA ASP A 32 16.93 16.97 10.07
C ASP A 32 17.19 16.83 11.57
N TYR A 33 16.37 17.50 12.40
CA TYR A 33 16.43 17.38 13.86
C TYR A 33 16.17 15.95 14.33
N TYR A 34 15.12 15.28 13.83
CA TYR A 34 14.82 13.91 14.24
C TYR A 34 15.91 12.92 13.84
N LEU A 35 16.49 13.06 12.65
CA LEU A 35 17.62 12.24 12.20
C LEU A 35 18.85 12.41 13.10
N ASP A 36 19.19 13.65 13.46
CA ASP A 36 20.32 13.93 14.35
C ASP A 36 20.05 13.41 15.77
N LEU A 37 18.83 13.59 16.28
CA LEU A 37 18.44 13.11 17.61
C LEU A 37 18.63 11.60 17.74
N VAL A 38 18.02 10.81 16.86
CA VAL A 38 18.05 9.35 16.95
C VAL A 38 19.45 8.78 16.69
N ARG A 39 20.25 9.45 15.86
CA ARG A 39 21.65 9.11 15.65
C ARG A 39 22.46 9.29 16.94
N ARG A 40 22.28 10.40 17.65
CA ARG A 40 22.99 10.67 18.92
C ARG A 40 22.54 9.74 20.05
N GLU A 41 21.24 9.47 20.15
CA GLU A 41 20.69 8.68 21.25
C GLU A 41 20.91 7.17 21.10
N SER A 42 20.93 6.66 19.86
CA SER A 42 20.85 5.22 19.59
C SER A 42 21.68 4.72 18.40
N GLY A 43 22.47 5.60 17.77
CA GLY A 43 23.25 5.26 16.58
C GLY A 43 22.41 4.94 15.33
N ALA A 44 21.11 5.26 15.32
CA ALA A 44 20.23 4.92 14.21
C ALA A 44 20.51 5.76 12.95
N GLU A 45 20.85 5.09 11.85
CA GLU A 45 21.05 5.71 10.53
C GLU A 45 19.82 5.56 9.64
N LEU A 46 18.75 6.30 9.96
CA LEU A 46 17.49 6.26 9.22
C LEU A 46 17.55 7.04 7.90
N SER A 47 16.61 6.74 6.99
CA SER A 47 16.47 7.46 5.72
C SER A 47 15.74 8.79 5.91
N GLY A 48 16.13 9.83 5.18
CA GLY A 48 15.37 11.09 5.13
C GLY A 48 13.99 10.98 4.45
N ARG A 49 13.65 9.79 3.97
CA ARG A 49 12.32 9.42 3.43
C ARG A 49 11.49 8.61 4.43
N SER A 50 11.96 8.45 5.67
CA SER A 50 11.23 7.72 6.71
C SER A 50 10.04 8.53 7.24
N ASP A 51 8.92 7.83 7.45
CA ASP A 51 7.74 8.36 8.12
C ASP A 51 8.02 8.64 9.60
N ILE A 52 7.21 9.49 10.25
CA ILE A 52 7.53 10.02 11.59
C ILE A 52 7.72 8.93 12.65
N HIS A 53 6.91 7.86 12.58
CA HIS A 53 6.97 6.77 13.57
C HIS A 53 8.33 6.05 13.56
N CYS A 54 9.10 6.10 12.46
CA CYS A 54 10.43 5.50 12.38
C CYS A 54 11.42 6.10 13.39
N TYR A 55 11.26 7.38 13.73
CA TYR A 55 12.13 8.06 14.71
C TYR A 55 11.76 7.70 16.17
N PHE A 56 10.54 7.23 16.42
CA PHE A 56 10.10 6.87 17.77
C PHE A 56 10.73 5.57 18.28
N TRP A 57 11.07 4.61 17.42
CA TRP A 57 11.71 3.36 17.85
C TRP A 57 13.07 3.59 18.54
N PRO A 58 14.05 4.26 17.88
CA PRO A 58 15.32 4.56 18.51
C PRO A 58 15.21 5.48 19.73
N HIS A 59 14.31 6.45 19.67
CA HIS A 59 14.09 7.35 20.81
C HIS A 59 13.53 6.58 22.02
N ALA A 60 12.48 5.77 21.82
CA ALA A 60 11.91 4.92 22.87
C ALA A 60 12.92 3.92 23.43
N ALA A 61 13.78 3.36 22.58
CA ALA A 61 14.85 2.46 23.00
C ALA A 61 15.90 3.11 23.91
N SER A 62 16.13 4.43 23.78
CA SER A 62 17.05 5.16 24.66
C SER A 62 16.57 5.21 26.12
N LEU A 63 15.26 5.01 26.32
CA LEU A 63 14.63 4.98 27.64
C LEU A 63 14.64 3.59 28.29
N LEU A 64 15.03 2.54 27.55
CA LEU A 64 14.96 1.15 28.00
C LEU A 64 16.25 0.65 28.66
N LYS A 65 16.09 -0.12 29.74
CA LYS A 65 17.16 -0.91 30.38
C LYS A 65 17.64 -2.07 29.48
N SER A 66 18.79 -2.63 29.82
CA SER A 66 19.41 -3.79 29.16
C SER A 66 18.65 -5.09 29.44
N ASP A 67 17.55 -5.29 28.72
CA ASP A 67 16.58 -6.41 28.73
C ASP A 67 15.12 -5.94 28.66
N GLY A 68 14.90 -4.61 28.65
CA GLY A 68 13.58 -4.01 28.59
C GLY A 68 12.84 -4.31 27.28
N PHE A 69 11.51 -4.25 27.36
CA PHE A 69 10.63 -4.53 26.22
C PHE A 69 10.14 -3.25 25.54
N LEU A 70 10.11 -3.26 24.21
CA LEU A 70 9.48 -2.22 23.40
C LEU A 70 8.30 -2.83 22.65
N GLY A 71 7.10 -2.30 22.88
CA GLY A 71 5.87 -2.71 22.19
C GLY A 71 5.24 -1.52 21.47
N LEU A 72 5.33 -1.47 20.14
CA LEU A 72 4.77 -0.37 19.36
C LEU A 72 3.73 -0.86 18.36
N ILE A 73 2.64 -0.10 18.24
CA ILE A 73 1.68 -0.22 17.15
C ILE A 73 1.98 0.88 16.15
N THR A 74 2.35 0.52 14.92
CA THR A 74 2.80 1.47 13.90
C THR A 74 2.27 1.11 12.51
N SER A 75 2.50 1.97 11.51
CA SER A 75 2.21 1.61 10.13
C SER A 75 3.01 0.39 9.75
N SER A 76 2.42 -0.59 9.07
CA SER A 76 3.13 -1.79 8.64
C SER A 76 4.01 -1.58 7.38
N GLN A 77 4.06 -0.36 6.82
CA GLN A 77 4.80 -0.06 5.59
C GLN A 77 6.31 -0.30 5.71
N TRP A 78 6.92 -0.05 6.89
CA TRP A 78 8.36 -0.24 7.10
C TRP A 78 8.83 -1.70 6.91
N LEU A 79 7.90 -2.67 6.94
CA LEU A 79 8.19 -4.07 6.65
C LEU A 79 8.55 -4.31 5.18
N ASP A 80 8.11 -3.43 4.28
CA ASP A 80 8.16 -3.68 2.84
C ASP A 80 8.83 -2.56 2.02
N VAL A 81 8.98 -1.36 2.56
CA VAL A 81 9.49 -0.18 1.83
C VAL A 81 10.96 0.09 2.12
N GLU A 82 11.67 0.62 1.12
CA GLU A 82 13.12 0.86 1.18
C GLU A 82 13.57 1.73 2.36
N TYR A 83 12.79 2.76 2.73
CA TYR A 83 13.13 3.57 3.91
C TYR A 83 13.10 2.75 5.21
N GLY A 84 12.26 1.72 5.26
CA GLY A 84 12.07 0.84 6.42
C GLY A 84 13.24 -0.13 6.60
N PHE A 85 14.03 -0.38 5.55
CA PHE A 85 15.16 -1.30 5.63
C PHE A 85 16.24 -0.83 6.61
N ARG A 86 16.42 0.48 6.78
CA ARG A 86 17.31 1.03 7.80
C ARG A 86 16.79 0.82 9.22
N LEU A 87 15.47 0.87 9.39
CA LEU A 87 14.84 0.51 10.67
C LEU A 87 15.00 -0.99 10.94
N GLN A 88 14.80 -1.85 9.95
CA GLN A 88 15.04 -3.29 10.07
C GLN A 88 16.49 -3.61 10.49
N GLU A 89 17.48 -2.99 9.83
CA GLU A 89 18.89 -3.14 10.20
C GLU A 89 19.11 -2.77 11.67
N TRP A 90 18.61 -1.60 12.07
CA TRP A 90 18.76 -1.12 13.43
C TRP A 90 18.07 -2.04 14.45
N LEU A 91 16.89 -2.59 14.13
CA LEU A 91 16.20 -3.55 14.99
C LEU A 91 17.02 -4.84 15.17
N LEU A 92 17.51 -5.43 14.08
CA LEU A 92 18.32 -6.66 14.12
C LEU A 92 19.62 -6.49 14.92
N ARG A 93 20.18 -5.27 14.91
CA ARG A 93 21.40 -4.92 15.64
C ARG A 93 21.20 -4.64 17.14
N ASN A 94 19.97 -4.40 17.60
CA ASN A 94 19.74 -3.93 18.97
C ASN A 94 18.75 -4.79 19.78
N PHE A 95 17.94 -5.61 19.11
CA PHE A 95 16.83 -6.32 19.75
C PHE A 95 16.74 -7.79 19.34
N GLU A 96 16.29 -8.62 20.28
CA GLU A 96 15.55 -9.83 19.95
C GLU A 96 14.15 -9.40 19.50
N ILE A 97 13.80 -9.69 18.26
CA ILE A 97 12.45 -9.43 17.73
C ILE A 97 11.57 -10.58 18.19
N VAL A 98 10.70 -10.33 19.17
CA VAL A 98 9.89 -11.36 19.83
C VAL A 98 8.74 -11.78 18.92
N ALA A 99 7.96 -10.80 18.47
CA ALA A 99 6.83 -11.03 17.59
C ALA A 99 6.48 -9.78 16.77
N ILE A 100 5.98 -10.01 15.55
CA ILE A 100 5.34 -9.00 14.70
C ILE A 100 3.96 -9.54 14.36
N LEU A 101 2.92 -8.75 14.62
CA LEU A 101 1.53 -9.15 14.44
C LEU A 101 0.82 -8.20 13.48
N GLU A 102 -0.04 -8.74 12.63
CA GLU A 102 -0.94 -7.98 11.74
C GLU A 102 -2.26 -8.74 11.59
N SER A 103 -3.39 -8.03 11.55
CA SER A 103 -4.71 -8.64 11.33
C SER A 103 -5.12 -8.58 9.86
N VAL A 104 -5.67 -9.69 9.35
CA VAL A 104 -6.31 -9.72 8.03
C VAL A 104 -7.83 -9.64 8.10
N ASP A 105 -8.40 -9.82 9.29
CA ASP A 105 -9.85 -9.87 9.49
C ASP A 105 -10.45 -8.48 9.78
N GLU A 106 -9.72 -7.64 10.51
CA GLU A 106 -10.19 -6.29 10.88
C GLU A 106 -9.07 -5.23 10.83
N PRO A 107 -9.38 -4.00 10.40
CA PRO A 107 -8.52 -2.86 10.70
C PRO A 107 -8.61 -2.55 12.20
N TRP A 108 -7.47 -2.41 12.87
CA TRP A 108 -7.44 -2.10 14.30
C TRP A 108 -7.88 -0.68 14.65
N PHE A 109 -7.88 0.23 13.67
CA PHE A 109 -8.34 1.61 13.86
C PHE A 109 -9.33 1.98 12.77
N VAL A 110 -10.55 2.38 13.18
CA VAL A 110 -11.59 2.88 12.29
C VAL A 110 -11.13 4.25 11.75
N GLY A 111 -11.03 4.37 10.42
CA GLY A 111 -10.61 5.62 9.75
C GLY A 111 -9.12 5.73 9.41
N ALA A 112 -8.27 4.82 9.89
CA ALA A 112 -6.88 4.76 9.47
C ALA A 112 -6.77 4.31 8.00
N ARG A 113 -6.11 5.12 7.16
CA ARG A 113 -5.90 4.81 5.73
C ARG A 113 -4.80 3.77 5.48
N VAL A 114 -4.11 3.30 6.52
CA VAL A 114 -2.88 2.50 6.40
C VAL A 114 -2.96 1.26 7.29
N ALA A 115 -2.49 0.13 6.77
CA ALA A 115 -2.35 -1.11 7.56
C ALA A 115 -1.38 -0.87 8.74
N THR A 116 -1.65 -1.54 9.85
CA THR A 116 -0.89 -1.39 11.10
C THR A 116 -0.33 -2.74 11.54
N ALA A 117 0.82 -2.70 12.22
CA ALA A 117 1.45 -3.87 12.79
C ALA A 117 1.85 -3.58 14.24
N VAL A 118 1.65 -4.58 15.10
CA VAL A 118 2.18 -4.59 16.47
C VAL A 118 3.55 -5.25 16.39
N THR A 119 4.56 -4.63 16.98
CA THR A 119 5.91 -5.19 17.05
C THR A 119 6.37 -5.20 18.49
N ILE A 120 6.79 -6.38 18.95
CA ILE A 120 7.29 -6.61 20.31
C ILE A 120 8.76 -6.96 20.20
N LEU A 121 9.58 -6.22 20.94
CA LEU A 121 11.03 -6.32 20.93
C LEU A 121 11.54 -6.43 22.35
N ARG A 122 12.63 -7.17 22.55
CA ARG A 122 13.37 -7.21 23.80
C ARG A 122 14.79 -6.74 23.55
N ARG A 123 15.25 -5.75 24.32
CA ARG A 123 16.60 -5.20 24.15
C ARG A 123 17.62 -6.29 24.48
N GLN A 124 18.58 -6.50 23.58
CA GLN A 124 19.60 -7.54 23.73
C GLN A 124 20.92 -7.02 23.18
N CYS A 125 21.91 -6.86 24.05
CA CYS A 125 23.23 -6.36 23.66
C CYS A 125 24.11 -7.42 23.01
N ASP A 126 23.87 -8.70 23.27
CA ASP A 126 24.68 -9.79 22.71
C ASP A 126 24.23 -10.19 21.30
N ASP A 127 25.14 -10.09 20.33
CA ASP A 127 24.89 -10.38 18.91
C ASP A 127 24.50 -11.85 18.69
N ALA A 128 25.16 -12.77 19.38
CA ALA A 128 24.91 -14.21 19.23
C ALA A 128 23.52 -14.58 19.75
N ALA A 129 23.11 -14.05 20.90
CA ALA A 129 21.76 -14.22 21.46
C ALA A 129 20.70 -13.67 20.50
N ARG A 130 20.90 -12.46 19.95
CA ARG A 130 19.98 -11.90 18.94
C ARG A 130 19.85 -12.78 17.71
N MET A 131 20.94 -13.32 17.20
CA MET A 131 20.92 -14.14 15.98
C MET A 131 20.40 -15.56 16.22
N ALA A 132 20.54 -16.08 17.44
CA ALA A 132 19.92 -17.34 17.88
C ALA A 132 18.40 -17.23 18.10
N ASN A 133 17.86 -16.01 18.20
CA ASN A 133 16.44 -15.78 18.39
C ASN A 133 15.58 -16.23 17.19
N VAL A 134 14.32 -16.57 17.48
CA VAL A 134 13.28 -16.88 16.49
C VAL A 134 12.20 -15.82 16.55
N VAL A 135 12.00 -15.14 15.42
CA VAL A 135 10.97 -14.12 15.23
C VAL A 135 9.64 -14.79 14.91
N ARG A 136 8.57 -14.40 15.62
CA ARG A 136 7.21 -14.87 15.36
C ARG A 136 6.42 -13.87 14.52
N PHE A 137 6.19 -14.18 13.27
CA PHE A 137 5.30 -13.41 12.41
C PHE A 137 3.88 -13.98 12.53
N VAL A 138 3.00 -13.26 13.21
CA VAL A 138 1.64 -13.71 13.55
C VAL A 138 0.60 -12.96 12.73
N GLN A 139 -0.07 -13.68 11.84
CA GLN A 139 -1.25 -13.19 11.13
C GLN A 139 -2.51 -13.54 11.93
N LEU A 140 -3.22 -12.54 12.44
CA LEU A 140 -4.50 -12.75 13.13
C LEU A 140 -5.64 -12.95 12.12
N ARG A 141 -6.43 -14.00 12.30
CA ARG A 141 -7.51 -14.45 11.40
C ARG A 141 -8.91 -14.28 12.00
N LYS A 142 -8.98 -13.75 13.21
CA LYS A 142 -10.21 -13.39 13.93
C LYS A 142 -10.08 -12.00 14.54
N PRO A 143 -11.20 -11.35 14.86
CA PRO A 143 -11.21 -10.12 15.62
C PRO A 143 -10.48 -10.30 16.95
N ILE A 144 -9.77 -9.26 17.41
CA ILE A 144 -9.02 -9.32 18.69
C ILE A 144 -9.96 -9.67 19.85
N ARG A 145 -11.20 -9.18 19.84
CA ARG A 145 -12.20 -9.49 20.87
C ARG A 145 -12.54 -10.98 20.97
N ASP A 146 -12.42 -11.71 19.86
CA ASP A 146 -12.71 -13.14 19.80
C ASP A 146 -11.46 -13.93 20.25
N ILE A 147 -10.26 -13.50 19.82
CA ILE A 147 -8.98 -14.10 20.23
C ILE A 147 -8.74 -13.92 21.73
N LEU A 148 -9.04 -12.73 22.25
CA LEU A 148 -8.86 -12.37 23.65
C LEU A 148 -10.20 -12.42 24.41
N ALA A 149 -11.10 -13.33 24.05
CA ALA A 149 -12.41 -13.43 24.69
C ALA A 149 -12.28 -13.58 26.22
N HIS A 150 -13.00 -12.73 26.96
CA HIS A 150 -12.96 -12.70 28.42
C HIS A 150 -14.32 -12.32 29.02
N ASP A 151 -14.46 -12.44 30.33
CA ASP A 151 -15.69 -12.21 31.10
C ASP A 151 -16.11 -10.73 31.26
N GLY A 152 -15.50 -9.81 30.49
CA GLY A 152 -15.69 -8.37 30.61
C GLY A 152 -14.89 -7.69 31.74
N THR A 153 -14.25 -8.44 32.65
CA THR A 153 -13.46 -7.84 33.73
C THR A 153 -12.03 -7.50 33.28
N THR A 154 -11.39 -6.53 33.94
CA THR A 154 -9.98 -6.19 33.70
C THR A 154 -9.06 -7.39 33.96
N ILE A 155 -9.36 -8.18 35.00
CA ILE A 155 -8.57 -9.38 35.33
C ILE A 155 -8.74 -10.43 34.24
N GLY A 156 -9.97 -10.64 33.76
CA GLY A 156 -10.25 -11.54 32.63
C GLY A 156 -9.49 -11.11 31.37
N ALA A 157 -9.51 -9.82 31.04
CA ALA A 157 -8.78 -9.27 29.89
C ALA A 157 -7.28 -9.51 29.99
N VAL A 158 -6.68 -9.25 31.15
CA VAL A 158 -5.24 -9.50 31.39
C VAL A 158 -4.92 -11.00 31.28
N ARG A 159 -5.73 -11.87 31.86
CA ARG A 159 -5.54 -13.32 31.77
C ARG A 159 -5.65 -13.83 30.33
N ALA A 160 -6.60 -13.32 29.56
CA ALA A 160 -6.74 -13.68 28.15
C ALA A 160 -5.52 -13.24 27.34
N ALA A 161 -5.03 -12.01 27.56
CA ALA A 161 -3.81 -11.52 26.93
C ALA A 161 -2.56 -12.32 27.34
N ASP A 162 -2.43 -12.66 28.63
CA ASP A 162 -1.33 -13.49 29.13
C ASP A 162 -1.36 -14.90 28.52
N ALA A 163 -2.53 -15.53 28.47
CA ALA A 163 -2.71 -16.84 27.85
C ALA A 163 -2.33 -16.82 26.36
N PHE A 164 -2.79 -15.80 25.62
CA PHE A 164 -2.44 -15.65 24.21
C PHE A 164 -0.93 -15.40 24.01
N ARG A 165 -0.31 -14.55 24.86
CA ARG A 165 1.15 -14.37 24.86
C ARG A 165 1.85 -15.70 25.07
N ASP A 166 1.48 -16.43 26.12
CA ASP A 166 2.16 -17.67 26.51
C ASP A 166 2.00 -18.74 25.43
N GLU A 167 0.84 -18.83 24.79
CA GLU A 167 0.60 -19.68 23.62
C GLU A 167 1.56 -19.34 22.47
N ILE A 168 1.61 -18.06 22.05
CA ILE A 168 2.48 -17.61 20.96
C ILE A 168 3.96 -17.87 21.30
N MET A 169 4.36 -17.63 22.55
CA MET A 169 5.74 -17.85 23.00
C MET A 169 6.12 -19.33 23.09
N ALA A 170 5.17 -20.22 23.39
CA ALA A 170 5.40 -21.66 23.48
C ALA A 170 5.57 -22.35 22.10
N LEU A 171 5.23 -21.68 21.00
CA LEU A 171 5.39 -22.25 19.66
C LEU A 171 6.85 -22.61 19.35
N THR A 172 7.05 -23.84 18.86
CA THR A 172 8.34 -24.37 18.40
C THR A 172 8.38 -24.66 16.90
N ALA A 173 7.23 -24.58 16.22
CA ALA A 173 7.09 -24.76 14.78
C ALA A 173 6.05 -23.80 14.18
N ASN A 174 6.10 -23.65 12.85
CA ASN A 174 5.06 -22.93 12.10
C ASN A 174 3.69 -23.53 12.42
N THR A 175 2.72 -22.66 12.74
CA THR A 175 1.40 -23.08 13.21
C THR A 175 0.31 -22.34 12.44
N VAL A 176 -0.76 -23.06 12.10
CA VAL A 176 -1.97 -22.51 11.46
C VAL A 176 -3.18 -23.06 12.22
N ASN A 177 -4.07 -22.17 12.66
CA ASN A 177 -5.36 -22.53 13.25
C ASN A 177 -6.43 -21.48 12.87
N ASP A 178 -7.62 -21.60 13.44
CA ASP A 178 -8.76 -20.72 13.15
C ASP A 178 -8.58 -19.29 13.68
N HIS A 179 -7.72 -19.08 14.68
CA HIS A 179 -7.47 -17.77 15.30
C HIS A 179 -6.31 -17.02 14.64
N TYR A 180 -5.23 -17.72 14.27
CA TYR A 180 -4.04 -17.13 13.70
C TYR A 180 -3.20 -18.11 12.88
N ARG A 181 -2.26 -17.54 12.11
CA ARG A 181 -1.08 -18.24 11.60
C ARG A 181 0.17 -17.62 12.19
N ALA A 182 1.08 -18.44 12.71
CA ALA A 182 2.41 -18.03 13.14
C ALA A 182 3.49 -18.65 12.24
N ARG A 183 4.34 -17.81 11.65
CA ARG A 183 5.58 -18.23 10.98
C ARG A 183 6.76 -17.92 11.88
N LEU A 184 7.53 -18.96 12.21
CA LEU A 184 8.73 -18.88 13.04
C LEU A 184 9.93 -18.75 12.11
N VAL A 185 10.57 -17.58 12.12
CA VAL A 185 11.68 -17.24 11.23
C VAL A 185 12.91 -16.96 12.08
N PRO A 186 14.02 -17.71 11.90
CA PRO A 186 15.27 -17.39 12.59
C PRO A 186 15.69 -15.95 12.31
N GLN A 187 16.03 -15.19 13.36
CA GLN A 187 16.42 -13.79 13.20
C GLN A 187 17.71 -13.67 12.38
N ALA A 188 18.63 -14.63 12.53
CA ALA A 188 19.78 -14.78 11.63
C ALA A 188 19.35 -14.86 10.16
N LYS A 189 18.28 -15.61 9.82
CA LYS A 189 17.82 -15.72 8.44
C LYS A 189 17.43 -14.34 7.87
N LEU A 190 16.71 -13.53 8.65
CA LEU A 190 16.34 -12.16 8.23
C LEU A 190 17.59 -11.31 7.93
N TRP A 191 18.63 -11.42 8.76
CA TRP A 191 19.92 -10.76 8.52
C TRP A 191 20.56 -11.23 7.21
N HIS A 192 20.72 -12.55 7.04
CA HIS A 192 21.35 -13.15 5.86
C HIS A 192 20.60 -12.80 4.58
N ASP A 193 19.27 -12.89 4.58
CA ASP A 193 18.44 -12.52 3.44
C ASP A 193 18.69 -11.05 3.04
N GLY A 194 18.79 -10.15 4.03
CA GLY A 194 19.02 -8.74 3.76
C GLY A 194 20.45 -8.37 3.36
N VAL A 195 21.45 -9.14 3.79
CA VAL A 195 22.83 -9.04 3.28
C VAL A 195 22.89 -9.54 1.83
N ASN A 196 22.27 -10.70 1.56
CA ASN A 196 22.21 -11.28 0.22
C ASN A 196 21.53 -10.35 -0.77
N LEU A 197 20.45 -9.67 -0.35
CA LEU A 197 19.84 -8.64 -1.16
C LEU A 197 20.81 -7.49 -1.47
N GLY A 198 21.62 -7.05 -0.50
CA GLY A 198 22.63 -6.01 -0.73
C GLY A 198 23.65 -6.41 -1.80
N ILE A 199 24.10 -7.66 -1.77
CA ILE A 199 24.99 -8.23 -2.79
C ILE A 199 24.31 -8.22 -4.15
N LEU A 200 23.06 -8.70 -4.23
CA LEU A 200 22.28 -8.74 -5.48
C LEU A 200 22.01 -7.34 -6.06
N MET A 201 21.86 -6.34 -5.19
CA MET A 201 21.66 -4.94 -5.59
C MET A 201 22.97 -4.20 -5.90
N GLY A 202 24.14 -4.87 -5.80
CA GLY A 202 25.45 -4.26 -6.05
C GLY A 202 25.90 -3.27 -4.96
N VAL A 203 25.31 -3.32 -3.77
CA VAL A 203 25.58 -2.37 -2.68
C VAL A 203 26.83 -2.81 -1.92
N GLY A 204 28.00 -2.39 -2.41
CA GLY A 204 29.30 -2.72 -1.80
C GLY A 204 30.44 -2.78 -2.82
N THR A 205 30.11 -3.04 -4.08
CA THR A 205 30.98 -2.90 -5.25
C THR A 205 30.80 -1.50 -5.84
N ARG A 206 31.65 -0.57 -5.40
CA ARG A 206 31.72 0.86 -5.78
C ARG A 206 30.61 1.75 -5.20
N GLY A 207 31.03 2.90 -4.68
CA GLY A 207 30.19 3.87 -3.99
C GLY A 207 29.02 4.35 -4.84
N SER A 208 27.89 4.63 -4.16
CA SER A 208 26.66 5.23 -4.67
C SER A 208 26.79 5.99 -6.01
N ARG A 209 26.62 5.27 -7.11
CA ARG A 209 26.08 5.81 -8.34
C ARG A 209 24.87 4.95 -8.68
N VAL A 210 23.74 5.62 -8.90
CA VAL A 210 22.62 5.06 -9.67
C VAL A 210 23.24 4.42 -10.91
N PRO A 211 22.92 3.17 -11.30
CA PRO A 211 23.54 2.54 -12.47
C PRO A 211 23.10 3.30 -13.73
N GLN A 212 23.92 4.29 -14.09
CA GLN A 212 24.12 4.82 -15.42
C GLN A 212 25.56 4.44 -15.73
N ASP A 213 25.75 3.25 -16.29
CA ASP A 213 26.70 2.99 -17.36
C ASP A 213 26.63 1.51 -17.75
N SER A 214 26.34 1.31 -19.03
CA SER A 214 26.37 0.05 -19.74
C SER A 214 27.82 -0.42 -19.86
N THR A 215 28.31 -1.13 -18.87
CA THR A 215 29.47 -2.01 -19.06
C THR A 215 29.14 -3.39 -18.49
N SER A 216 29.19 -4.37 -19.39
CA SER A 216 28.98 -5.78 -19.13
C SER A 216 30.09 -6.33 -18.23
N GLU A 217 29.81 -6.41 -16.93
CA GLU A 217 30.57 -7.29 -16.02
C GLU A 217 29.74 -8.56 -15.74
N PRO A 218 30.40 -9.73 -15.71
CA PRO A 218 29.71 -11.01 -15.53
C PRO A 218 29.04 -11.10 -14.16
N LEU A 219 27.91 -11.81 -14.12
CA LEU A 219 27.21 -12.23 -12.91
C LEU A 219 28.25 -12.75 -11.89
N VAL A 220 28.39 -12.04 -10.77
CA VAL A 220 29.27 -12.43 -9.67
C VAL A 220 28.82 -13.82 -9.21
N ALA A 221 29.76 -14.77 -9.21
CA ALA A 221 29.53 -16.13 -8.75
C ALA A 221 28.84 -16.12 -7.38
N THR A 222 27.88 -17.04 -7.22
CA THR A 222 27.13 -17.26 -5.99
C THR A 222 28.06 -17.22 -4.77
N PRO A 223 27.77 -16.41 -3.74
CA PRO A 223 28.39 -16.66 -2.44
C PRO A 223 27.79 -17.98 -1.97
N ARG A 224 28.59 -19.07 -2.01
CA ARG A 224 28.27 -20.25 -1.22
C ARG A 224 28.16 -19.78 0.24
N PRO A 225 27.20 -20.30 1.03
CA PRO A 225 27.26 -20.12 2.47
C PRO A 225 28.66 -20.55 2.93
N PRO A 226 29.31 -19.82 3.84
CA PRO A 226 30.64 -20.19 4.29
C PRO A 226 30.59 -21.59 4.90
N GLU A 227 31.04 -22.59 4.15
CA GLU A 227 31.43 -23.89 4.67
C GLU A 227 32.71 -23.66 5.48
N GLY A 228 32.56 -23.43 6.78
CA GLY A 228 33.67 -23.18 7.69
C GLY A 228 33.43 -21.94 8.54
N GLY A 229 33.41 -22.15 9.85
CA GLY A 229 33.02 -21.16 10.86
C GLY A 229 33.72 -19.81 10.72
N THR A 230 32.93 -18.80 10.38
CA THR A 230 33.24 -17.40 10.71
C THR A 230 32.60 -17.09 12.06
N THR A 231 33.41 -16.61 13.01
CA THR A 231 33.03 -16.36 14.41
C THR A 231 32.13 -15.12 14.61
N ASN A 232 31.60 -14.52 13.55
CA ASN A 232 30.70 -13.37 13.62
C ASN A 232 29.33 -13.72 13.00
N PRO A 233 28.26 -13.86 13.81
CA PRO A 233 26.93 -14.24 13.34
C PRO A 233 26.23 -13.14 12.51
N MET A 234 26.78 -11.90 12.47
CA MET A 234 26.26 -10.76 11.72
C MET A 234 27.22 -10.30 10.61
N ALA A 235 27.90 -11.22 9.93
CA ALA A 235 28.78 -10.89 8.81
C ALA A 235 28.00 -10.23 7.64
N GLY A 236 28.66 -9.30 6.93
CA GLY A 236 28.10 -8.59 5.78
C GLY A 236 27.42 -7.26 6.11
N LYS A 237 26.99 -6.53 5.06
CA LYS A 237 26.26 -5.25 5.19
C LYS A 237 24.79 -5.47 4.85
N TYR A 238 23.92 -5.31 5.85
CA TYR A 238 22.48 -5.43 5.64
C TYR A 238 21.97 -4.34 4.70
N TYR A 239 21.17 -4.73 3.71
CA TYR A 239 20.53 -3.80 2.80
C TYR A 239 19.03 -3.64 3.08
N GLY A 240 18.30 -4.74 3.27
CA GLY A 240 16.85 -4.71 3.46
C GLY A 240 16.15 -6.06 3.26
N GLY A 241 14.90 -6.17 3.69
CA GLY A 241 14.09 -7.36 3.46
C GLY A 241 12.60 -7.03 3.38
N LYS A 242 11.84 -7.94 2.75
CA LYS A 242 10.37 -7.85 2.62
C LYS A 242 9.70 -8.69 3.68
N TRP A 243 9.69 -8.19 4.90
CA TRP A 243 9.21 -8.94 6.06
C TRP A 243 7.69 -9.10 6.06
N GLY A 244 6.95 -8.25 5.35
CA GLY A 244 5.49 -8.33 5.24
C GLY A 244 5.01 -9.63 4.57
N VAL A 245 5.85 -10.28 3.76
CA VAL A 245 5.55 -11.58 3.15
C VAL A 245 5.16 -12.62 4.20
N TYR A 246 5.86 -12.66 5.35
CA TYR A 246 5.57 -13.62 6.43
C TYR A 246 4.19 -13.41 7.07
N LEU A 247 3.66 -12.18 7.01
CA LEU A 247 2.34 -11.82 7.55
C LEU A 247 1.23 -11.92 6.52
N ARG A 248 1.48 -11.62 5.24
CA ARG A 248 0.42 -11.39 4.24
C ARG A 248 0.34 -12.44 3.16
N ALA A 249 1.40 -13.21 2.91
CA ALA A 249 1.36 -14.24 1.89
C ALA A 249 0.35 -15.34 2.24
N PRO A 250 -0.32 -15.95 1.25
CA PRO A 250 -1.29 -17.01 1.49
C PRO A 250 -0.59 -18.29 1.98
N ASP A 251 -1.34 -19.19 2.59
CA ASP A 251 -0.77 -20.47 3.06
C ASP A 251 -0.23 -21.31 1.89
N LEU A 252 -0.91 -21.23 0.74
CA LEU A 252 -0.47 -21.84 -0.52
C LEU A 252 0.95 -21.38 -0.93
N TRP A 253 1.30 -20.11 -0.69
CA TRP A 253 2.64 -19.60 -1.02
C TRP A 253 3.72 -20.34 -0.23
N PHE A 254 3.51 -20.51 1.08
CA PHE A 254 4.47 -21.21 1.93
C PHE A 254 4.52 -22.70 1.64
N GLU A 255 3.39 -23.35 1.37
CA GLU A 255 3.38 -24.77 0.96
C GLU A 255 4.23 -24.99 -0.30
N LEU A 256 4.08 -24.12 -1.30
CA LEU A 256 4.84 -24.20 -2.54
C LEU A 256 6.33 -23.90 -2.31
N LEU A 257 6.67 -22.92 -1.47
CA LEU A 257 8.07 -22.65 -1.10
C LEU A 257 8.71 -23.79 -0.31
N ASP A 258 8.01 -24.34 0.67
CA ASP A 258 8.51 -25.41 1.53
C ASP A 258 8.80 -26.67 0.69
N ARG A 259 8.03 -26.91 -0.39
CA ARG A 259 8.21 -28.07 -1.29
C ARG A 259 9.18 -27.82 -2.46
N TYR A 260 9.05 -26.69 -3.14
CA TYR A 260 9.76 -26.39 -4.38
C TYR A 260 10.84 -25.31 -4.23
N GLY A 261 11.14 -24.86 -3.01
CA GLY A 261 12.08 -23.78 -2.73
C GLY A 261 13.48 -23.99 -3.34
N HIS A 262 13.91 -25.25 -3.49
CA HIS A 262 15.18 -25.60 -4.14
C HIS A 262 15.19 -25.34 -5.67
N ARG A 263 14.02 -25.20 -6.31
CA ARG A 263 13.84 -24.87 -7.74
C ARG A 263 13.43 -23.42 -7.96
N LEU A 264 13.40 -22.63 -6.90
CA LEU A 264 12.94 -21.25 -6.90
C LEU A 264 14.08 -20.36 -6.45
N VAL A 265 14.38 -19.34 -7.25
CA VAL A 265 15.48 -18.42 -6.98
C VAL A 265 15.01 -16.98 -7.09
N PRO A 266 15.53 -16.05 -6.28
CA PRO A 266 15.33 -14.62 -6.53
C PRO A 266 15.77 -14.29 -7.96
N LEU A 267 14.95 -13.53 -8.69
CA LEU A 267 15.22 -13.23 -10.10
C LEU A 267 16.61 -12.62 -10.32
N ALA A 268 17.05 -11.75 -9.42
CA ALA A 268 18.37 -11.11 -9.49
C ALA A 268 19.56 -12.09 -9.47
N GLN A 269 19.37 -13.34 -9.01
CA GLN A 269 20.43 -14.35 -9.01
C GLN A 269 20.67 -14.98 -10.38
N ILE A 270 19.66 -14.95 -11.27
CA ILE A 270 19.70 -15.62 -12.58
C ILE A 270 19.44 -14.67 -13.76
N ALA A 271 19.09 -13.42 -13.49
CA ALA A 271 18.94 -12.37 -14.48
C ALA A 271 19.28 -10.99 -13.89
N GLN A 272 19.91 -10.14 -14.71
CA GLN A 272 20.08 -8.74 -14.38
C GLN A 272 18.79 -7.97 -14.68
N VAL A 273 18.28 -7.22 -13.70
CA VAL A 273 17.09 -6.38 -13.87
C VAL A 273 17.51 -4.92 -13.96
N LEU A 274 17.30 -4.31 -15.12
CA LEU A 274 17.65 -2.93 -15.42
C LEU A 274 16.39 -2.10 -15.63
N PHE A 275 16.49 -0.79 -15.41
CA PHE A 275 15.49 0.12 -15.91
C PHE A 275 15.61 0.19 -17.43
N GLY A 276 14.47 0.22 -18.13
CA GLY A 276 14.44 0.75 -19.48
C GLY A 276 14.94 2.19 -19.53
N ILE A 277 15.17 2.70 -20.74
CA ILE A 277 15.80 3.99 -20.98
C ILE A 277 14.99 5.12 -20.34
N LYS A 278 15.68 5.89 -19.49
CA LYS A 278 15.17 7.12 -18.90
C LYS A 278 15.53 8.30 -19.81
N SER A 279 14.58 8.67 -20.66
CA SER A 279 14.68 9.80 -21.62
C SER A 279 15.13 11.08 -20.93
N GLY A 280 14.45 11.47 -19.86
CA GLY A 280 14.65 12.75 -19.17
C GLY A 280 13.78 13.88 -19.73
N GLU A 281 13.36 13.77 -21.00
CA GLU A 281 12.38 14.63 -21.64
C GLU A 281 11.62 13.84 -22.73
N ASP A 282 10.37 13.46 -22.46
CA ASP A 282 9.57 12.67 -23.39
C ASP A 282 9.14 13.50 -24.62
N SER A 283 9.01 14.83 -24.49
CA SER A 283 8.65 15.73 -25.61
C SER A 283 9.72 15.82 -26.69
N PHE A 284 10.97 15.50 -26.34
CA PHE A 284 12.12 15.42 -27.26
C PHE A 284 12.42 13.99 -27.68
N PHE A 285 12.58 13.09 -26.72
CA PHE A 285 13.11 11.76 -27.02
C PHE A 285 12.07 10.80 -27.56
N LEU A 286 10.77 11.04 -27.33
CA LEU A 286 9.71 10.07 -27.63
C LEU A 286 8.64 10.60 -28.62
N PRO A 287 9.03 11.02 -29.83
CA PRO A 287 8.10 11.60 -30.77
C PRO A 287 7.21 10.53 -31.44
N VAL A 288 6.17 10.98 -32.17
CA VAL A 288 5.19 10.10 -32.85
C VAL A 288 5.34 10.23 -34.36
N ASP A 289 5.46 9.13 -35.09
CA ASP A 289 5.52 9.15 -36.56
C ASP A 289 4.21 9.66 -37.15
N CYS A 290 4.26 10.75 -37.93
CA CYS A 290 3.12 11.26 -38.67
C CYS A 290 3.38 11.35 -40.18
N THR A 291 4.43 10.68 -40.67
CA THR A 291 4.89 10.75 -42.07
C THR A 291 3.77 10.45 -43.05
N GLN A 292 3.02 9.35 -42.84
CA GLN A 292 1.94 8.95 -43.74
C GLN A 292 0.77 9.96 -43.76
N THR A 293 0.43 10.54 -42.60
CA THR A 293 -0.60 11.59 -42.51
C THR A 293 -0.18 12.83 -43.29
N CYS A 294 1.07 13.30 -43.09
CA CYS A 294 1.62 14.45 -43.81
C CYS A 294 1.68 14.19 -45.32
N LEU A 295 2.12 12.99 -45.73
CA LEU A 295 2.19 12.60 -47.14
C LEU A 295 0.82 12.60 -47.82
N GLY A 296 -0.24 12.23 -47.09
CA GLY A 296 -1.61 12.25 -47.58
C GLY A 296 -2.23 13.65 -47.63
N GLN A 297 -1.94 14.50 -46.63
CA GLN A 297 -2.49 15.86 -46.54
C GLN A 297 -1.86 16.83 -47.55
N TYR A 298 -0.58 16.64 -47.89
CA TYR A 298 0.16 17.48 -48.83
C TYR A 298 0.66 16.63 -50.01
N PRO A 299 -0.20 16.35 -51.02
CA PRO A 299 0.16 15.49 -52.14
C PRO A 299 1.13 16.14 -53.13
N ASP A 300 1.08 17.47 -53.27
CA ASP A 300 2.01 18.25 -54.11
C ASP A 300 3.41 18.32 -53.46
N ALA A 301 4.46 18.21 -54.28
CA ALA A 301 5.82 18.16 -53.79
C ALA A 301 6.33 19.52 -53.30
N ALA A 302 5.95 20.62 -53.96
CA ALA A 302 6.39 21.96 -53.61
C ALA A 302 5.70 22.44 -52.33
N ASP A 303 4.39 22.18 -52.19
CA ASP A 303 3.64 22.49 -50.97
C ASP A 303 4.17 21.70 -49.76
N PHE A 304 4.49 20.42 -49.96
CA PHE A 304 5.06 19.58 -48.91
C PHE A 304 6.43 20.10 -48.45
N GLU A 305 7.30 20.46 -49.39
CA GLU A 305 8.64 20.97 -49.08
C GLU A 305 8.56 22.36 -48.41
N ALA A 306 7.66 23.24 -48.86
CA ALA A 306 7.41 24.52 -48.22
C ALA A 306 6.89 24.38 -46.78
N GLN A 307 6.05 23.37 -46.51
CA GLN A 307 5.47 23.16 -45.18
C GLN A 307 6.46 22.55 -44.18
N PHE A 308 7.28 21.60 -44.60
CA PHE A 308 8.11 20.79 -43.68
C PHE A 308 9.62 20.98 -43.86
N SER A 309 10.05 21.81 -44.80
CA SER A 309 11.47 21.96 -45.17
C SER A 309 12.16 20.62 -45.50
N LEU A 310 11.39 19.70 -46.09
CA LEU A 310 11.81 18.33 -46.41
C LEU A 310 11.33 17.97 -47.81
N PRO A 311 12.20 17.55 -48.75
CA PRO A 311 11.75 17.07 -50.05
C PRO A 311 10.83 15.86 -49.90
N ARG A 312 9.65 15.91 -50.53
CA ARG A 312 8.62 14.85 -50.42
C ARG A 312 9.16 13.46 -50.76
N CYS A 313 10.09 13.35 -51.72
CA CYS A 313 10.70 12.08 -52.12
C CYS A 313 11.49 11.43 -50.98
N GLN A 314 12.12 12.20 -50.08
CA GLN A 314 12.85 11.68 -48.93
C GLN A 314 11.89 11.08 -47.90
N ALA A 315 10.79 11.77 -47.61
CA ALA A 315 9.71 11.26 -46.75
C ALA A 315 9.06 10.01 -47.34
N ALA A 316 8.72 10.02 -48.63
CA ALA A 316 8.10 8.89 -49.31
C ALA A 316 9.02 7.66 -49.40
N SER A 317 10.34 7.87 -49.49
CA SER A 317 11.34 6.79 -49.47
C SER A 317 11.55 6.16 -48.08
N GLY A 318 11.06 6.81 -47.02
CA GLY A 318 11.28 6.39 -45.63
C GLY A 318 12.67 6.71 -45.07
N LYS A 319 13.54 7.41 -45.82
CA LYS A 319 14.86 7.85 -45.34
C LYS A 319 14.76 8.88 -44.22
N VAL A 320 13.76 9.75 -44.31
CA VAL A 320 13.45 10.78 -43.31
C VAL A 320 12.01 10.62 -42.89
N LYS A 321 11.74 10.72 -41.59
CA LYS A 321 10.40 10.69 -41.02
C LYS A 321 9.99 12.09 -40.59
N LEU A 322 8.71 12.41 -40.74
CA LEU A 322 8.10 13.55 -40.07
C LEU A 322 7.53 13.06 -38.75
N VAL A 323 7.98 13.66 -37.66
CA VAL A 323 7.60 13.24 -36.31
C VAL A 323 6.92 14.37 -35.56
N ARG A 324 5.82 14.05 -34.86
CA ARG A 324 5.21 14.95 -33.89
C ARG A 324 6.00 14.95 -32.60
N CYS A 325 6.41 16.13 -32.16
CA CYS A 325 7.22 16.37 -30.96
C CYS A 325 6.76 17.66 -30.26
N GLY A 326 7.40 18.01 -29.15
CA GLY A 326 7.06 19.23 -28.42
C GLY A 326 6.18 18.96 -27.21
N GLU A 327 5.90 20.02 -26.44
CA GLU A 327 4.89 19.96 -25.40
C GLU A 327 3.53 19.63 -26.04
N GLU A 328 2.82 18.67 -25.46
CA GLU A 328 1.51 18.19 -25.95
C GLU A 328 1.54 17.65 -27.42
N LEU A 329 2.75 17.47 -27.99
CA LEU A 329 3.08 16.98 -29.33
C LEU A 329 2.52 17.80 -30.51
N GLY A 330 2.49 19.13 -30.37
CA GLY A 330 1.94 20.08 -31.33
C GLY A 330 2.87 20.54 -32.46
N GLU A 331 4.13 20.08 -32.52
CA GLU A 331 5.10 20.46 -33.55
C GLU A 331 5.45 19.28 -34.45
N ILE A 332 5.76 19.52 -35.73
CA ILE A 332 6.18 18.49 -36.69
C ILE A 332 7.58 18.81 -37.19
N MET A 333 8.52 17.89 -36.97
CA MET A 333 9.91 18.04 -37.37
C MET A 333 10.38 16.86 -38.24
N PRO A 334 11.20 17.11 -39.27
CA PRO A 334 11.88 16.04 -39.99
C PRO A 334 13.03 15.47 -39.15
N VAL A 335 13.23 14.15 -39.17
CA VAL A 335 14.37 13.44 -38.56
C VAL A 335 14.71 12.20 -39.40
N GLU A 336 15.99 11.94 -39.62
CA GLU A 336 16.42 10.74 -40.36
C GLU A 336 15.97 9.45 -39.65
N ALA A 337 15.44 8.50 -40.43
CA ALA A 337 14.88 7.28 -39.89
C ALA A 337 15.90 6.40 -39.14
N GLN A 338 17.20 6.54 -39.45
CA GLN A 338 18.28 5.83 -38.77
C GLN A 338 18.44 6.20 -37.29
N TYR A 339 17.99 7.41 -36.90
CA TYR A 339 18.01 7.87 -35.51
C TYR A 339 16.69 7.60 -34.80
N LEU A 340 15.77 6.85 -35.39
CA LEU A 340 14.44 6.62 -34.85
C LEU A 340 14.12 5.13 -34.77
N GLN A 341 13.79 4.65 -33.57
CA GLN A 341 13.39 3.26 -33.35
C GLN A 341 12.03 3.18 -32.63
N PRO A 342 11.11 2.27 -33.03
CA PRO A 342 9.90 2.01 -32.25
C PRO A 342 10.23 1.61 -30.81
N VAL A 343 9.51 2.18 -29.84
CA VAL A 343 9.74 1.94 -28.41
C VAL A 343 8.43 1.60 -27.70
N PRO A 344 8.36 0.50 -26.93
CA PRO A 344 7.28 0.30 -25.98
C PRO A 344 7.39 1.34 -24.86
N HIS A 345 6.53 2.37 -24.91
CA HIS A 345 6.51 3.44 -23.91
C HIS A 345 5.74 3.04 -22.65
N SER A 346 4.73 2.20 -22.81
CA SER A 346 3.83 1.78 -21.74
C SER A 346 3.33 0.36 -21.97
N ILE A 347 3.07 -0.36 -20.88
CA ILE A 347 2.43 -1.68 -20.95
C ILE A 347 1.02 -1.64 -21.56
N MET A 348 0.39 -0.46 -21.60
CA MET A 348 -0.93 -0.27 -22.21
C MET A 348 -0.91 -0.42 -23.74
N GLU A 349 0.25 -0.20 -24.37
CA GLU A 349 0.43 -0.36 -25.82
C GLU A 349 0.53 -1.85 -26.22
N ILE A 350 0.89 -2.71 -25.27
CA ILE A 350 1.09 -4.13 -25.49
C ILE A 350 -0.18 -4.89 -25.08
N ALA A 351 -0.86 -5.47 -26.07
CA ALA A 351 -2.11 -6.19 -25.86
C ALA A 351 -1.95 -7.71 -25.66
N GLY A 352 -0.87 -8.29 -26.19
CA GLY A 352 -0.53 -9.72 -26.09
C GLY A 352 0.63 -10.00 -25.14
N PHE A 353 1.34 -11.12 -25.34
CA PHE A 353 2.43 -11.58 -24.48
C PHE A 353 3.83 -11.33 -25.04
N SER A 354 3.93 -10.85 -26.28
CA SER A 354 5.15 -10.35 -26.90
C SER A 354 4.99 -8.89 -27.32
N VAL A 355 6.08 -8.12 -27.25
CA VAL A 355 6.16 -6.77 -27.82
C VAL A 355 6.63 -6.82 -29.28
N ARG A 356 5.92 -6.10 -30.15
CA ARG A 356 6.23 -5.93 -31.57
C ARG A 356 6.39 -4.47 -31.94
N LYS A 357 7.09 -4.19 -33.05
CA LYS A 357 7.22 -2.81 -33.56
C LYS A 357 5.88 -2.16 -33.85
N THR A 358 4.90 -2.95 -34.29
CA THR A 358 3.53 -2.51 -34.60
C THR A 358 2.73 -2.09 -33.38
N ASP A 359 3.13 -2.52 -32.19
CA ASP A 359 2.46 -2.16 -30.93
C ASP A 359 2.89 -0.76 -30.46
N CYS A 360 4.05 -0.27 -30.91
CA CYS A 360 4.67 0.95 -30.41
C CYS A 360 4.04 2.19 -31.06
N ALA A 361 3.34 3.00 -30.27
CA ALA A 361 2.77 4.27 -30.73
C ALA A 361 3.83 5.38 -30.87
N ARG A 362 4.98 5.22 -30.20
CA ARG A 362 6.07 6.19 -30.16
C ARG A 362 7.34 5.64 -30.78
N LEU A 363 8.15 6.55 -31.29
CA LEU A 363 9.54 6.32 -31.66
C LEU A 363 10.44 6.84 -30.54
N MET A 364 11.67 6.37 -30.47
CA MET A 364 12.73 6.89 -29.64
C MET A 364 13.81 7.52 -30.52
N PHE A 365 14.19 8.76 -30.23
CA PHE A 365 15.32 9.43 -30.87
C PHE A 365 16.64 8.92 -30.26
N LEU A 366 17.45 8.25 -31.08
CA LEU A 366 18.70 7.59 -30.72
C LEU A 366 19.84 8.13 -31.60
N CYS A 367 20.50 9.19 -31.14
CA CYS A 367 21.65 9.78 -31.81
C CYS A 367 22.84 9.84 -30.85
N GLY A 368 23.88 9.06 -31.13
CA GLY A 368 25.14 9.06 -30.36
C GLY A 368 26.28 9.83 -31.04
N GLU A 369 26.01 10.48 -32.18
CA GLU A 369 27.05 11.15 -32.96
C GLU A 369 27.39 12.54 -32.39
N PRO A 370 28.68 12.93 -32.39
CA PRO A 370 29.08 14.30 -32.10
C PRO A 370 28.47 15.28 -33.10
N ARG A 371 28.20 16.51 -32.65
CA ARG A 371 27.58 17.57 -33.49
C ARG A 371 28.32 17.80 -34.80
N ASP A 372 29.64 17.72 -34.79
CA ASP A 372 30.49 17.94 -35.97
C ASP A 372 30.23 16.91 -37.09
N HIS A 373 29.75 15.71 -36.74
CA HIS A 373 29.38 14.66 -37.70
C HIS A 373 27.94 14.78 -38.20
N LEU A 374 27.12 15.60 -37.54
CA LEU A 374 25.72 15.82 -37.88
C LEU A 374 25.52 17.07 -38.76
N ALA A 375 26.58 17.66 -39.28
CA ALA A 375 26.50 18.88 -40.09
C ALA A 375 25.56 18.70 -41.30
N GLY A 376 24.52 19.55 -41.39
CA GLY A 376 23.54 19.51 -42.47
C GLY A 376 22.44 18.45 -42.33
N SER A 377 22.44 17.67 -41.24
CA SER A 377 21.38 16.70 -40.94
C SER A 377 20.14 17.33 -40.30
N TYR A 378 19.00 16.68 -40.47
CA TYR A 378 17.77 17.01 -39.76
C TYR A 378 17.89 16.71 -38.26
N ALA A 379 18.62 15.67 -37.87
CA ALA A 379 18.94 15.38 -36.47
C ALA A 379 19.65 16.53 -35.75
N LEU A 380 20.60 17.23 -36.40
CA LEU A 380 21.25 18.40 -35.80
C LEU A 380 20.26 19.54 -35.57
N ALA A 381 19.36 19.79 -36.53
CA ALA A 381 18.30 20.79 -36.38
C ALA A 381 17.33 20.41 -35.25
N TYR A 382 16.99 19.13 -35.13
CA TYR A 382 16.16 18.59 -34.06
C TYR A 382 16.80 18.81 -32.68
N ILE A 383 18.09 18.49 -32.54
CA ILE A 383 18.86 18.73 -31.30
C ILE A 383 18.90 20.22 -30.95
N ALA A 384 19.19 21.09 -31.92
CA ALA A 384 19.23 22.53 -31.69
C ALA A 384 17.87 23.09 -31.26
N TRP A 385 16.77 22.55 -31.80
CA TRP A 385 15.42 22.89 -31.35
C TRP A 385 15.15 22.43 -29.91
N GLY A 386 15.58 21.23 -29.52
CA GLY A 386 15.49 20.77 -28.13
C GLY A 386 16.32 21.63 -27.15
N GLU A 387 17.47 22.14 -27.60
CA GLU A 387 18.30 23.08 -26.84
C GLU A 387 17.61 24.45 -26.67
N ALA A 388 17.00 24.97 -27.72
CA ALA A 388 16.24 26.22 -27.70
C ALA A 388 15.04 26.17 -26.71
N ASN A 389 14.47 24.98 -26.48
CA ASN A 389 13.42 24.74 -25.49
C ASN A 389 13.95 24.50 -24.06
N GLY A 390 15.27 24.53 -23.85
CA GLY A 390 15.87 24.38 -22.51
C GLY A 390 15.90 22.95 -21.96
N TRP A 391 15.48 21.93 -22.72
CA TRP A 391 15.35 20.57 -22.20
C TRP A 391 16.68 19.86 -21.91
N HIS A 392 17.77 20.34 -22.49
CA HIS A 392 19.12 19.92 -22.14
C HIS A 392 19.50 20.26 -20.68
N GLU A 393 18.85 21.28 -20.09
CA GLU A 393 19.06 21.70 -18.70
C GLU A 393 18.28 20.85 -17.69
N ASN A 394 17.31 20.04 -18.16
CA ASN A 394 16.58 19.11 -17.30
C ASN A 394 17.56 18.21 -16.54
N LYS A 395 17.31 18.00 -15.24
CA LYS A 395 18.24 17.28 -14.36
C LYS A 395 18.76 15.95 -14.93
N SER A 396 17.89 15.15 -15.56
CA SER A 396 18.29 13.86 -16.13
C SER A 396 19.18 14.02 -17.38
N CYS A 397 18.95 15.06 -18.19
CA CYS A 397 19.75 15.38 -19.38
C CYS A 397 21.09 16.00 -18.99
N ALA A 398 21.08 17.01 -18.11
CA ALA A 398 22.27 17.68 -17.62
C ALA A 398 23.22 16.72 -16.89
N CYS A 399 22.69 15.80 -16.06
CA CYS A 399 23.52 14.79 -15.38
C CYS A 399 24.12 13.73 -16.31
N ARG A 400 23.66 13.61 -17.56
CA ARG A 400 24.17 12.62 -18.54
C ARG A 400 25.44 13.08 -19.24
N VAL A 401 25.69 14.39 -19.27
CA VAL A 401 26.80 14.97 -20.01
C VAL A 401 28.13 14.53 -19.41
N THR A 402 29.00 13.97 -20.25
CA THR A 402 30.41 13.68 -19.92
C THR A 402 31.33 14.26 -20.99
N ALA A 403 32.64 14.09 -20.85
CA ALA A 403 33.60 14.56 -21.87
C ALA A 403 33.31 13.97 -23.26
N ASP A 404 32.81 12.74 -23.33
CA ASP A 404 32.63 11.98 -24.57
C ASP A 404 31.14 11.71 -24.90
N ARG A 405 30.21 12.16 -24.05
CA ARG A 405 28.77 11.88 -24.19
C ARG A 405 27.95 13.17 -24.14
N PRO A 406 27.32 13.60 -25.25
CA PRO A 406 26.44 14.77 -25.25
C PRO A 406 25.11 14.48 -24.53
N TRP A 407 24.36 15.53 -24.20
CA TRP A 407 23.11 15.41 -23.42
C TRP A 407 22.05 14.56 -24.12
N TYR A 408 22.03 14.58 -25.45
CA TYR A 408 21.08 13.87 -26.31
C TYR A 408 21.45 12.42 -26.60
N ASP A 409 22.66 11.97 -26.22
CA ASP A 409 23.07 10.59 -26.46
C ASP A 409 22.49 9.65 -25.39
N ILE A 410 21.41 8.96 -25.73
CA ILE A 410 20.80 7.89 -24.96
C ILE A 410 21.04 6.49 -25.57
N THR A 411 22.06 6.37 -26.43
CA THR A 411 22.46 5.09 -27.05
C THR A 411 23.28 4.23 -26.07
N GLY A 412 23.70 3.04 -26.52
CA GLY A 412 24.56 2.12 -25.75
C GLY A 412 23.80 1.12 -24.87
N HIS A 413 22.48 1.02 -25.02
CA HIS A 413 21.65 0.01 -24.36
C HIS A 413 21.52 -1.24 -25.23
N ALA A 414 21.64 -2.42 -24.63
CA ALA A 414 21.35 -3.69 -25.28
C ALA A 414 19.89 -4.08 -25.01
N PRO A 415 19.13 -4.59 -26.00
CA PRO A 415 17.76 -5.01 -25.76
C PRO A 415 17.70 -6.26 -24.88
N ALA A 416 16.77 -6.28 -23.94
CA ALA A 416 16.46 -7.46 -23.14
C ALA A 416 15.53 -8.44 -23.88
N PRO A 417 15.67 -9.77 -23.71
CA PRO A 417 14.77 -10.76 -24.31
C PRO A 417 13.35 -10.75 -23.72
N VAL A 418 13.15 -10.16 -22.53
CA VAL A 418 11.84 -10.05 -21.88
C VAL A 418 11.78 -8.74 -21.09
N LEU A 419 10.59 -8.16 -21.04
CA LEU A 419 10.29 -6.93 -20.33
C LEU A 419 9.37 -7.21 -19.15
N TRP A 420 9.43 -6.36 -18.13
CA TRP A 420 8.54 -6.43 -16.96
C TRP A 420 7.90 -5.07 -16.66
N PRO A 421 6.57 -4.97 -16.57
CA PRO A 421 5.93 -3.70 -16.28
C PRO A 421 6.10 -3.30 -14.81
N LYS A 422 6.48 -2.05 -14.58
CA LYS A 422 6.57 -1.48 -13.22
C LYS A 422 5.22 -1.48 -12.50
N GLU A 423 4.16 -1.18 -13.24
CA GLU A 423 2.80 -1.02 -12.74
C GLU A 423 1.83 -1.76 -13.66
N ARG A 424 0.82 -2.41 -13.08
CA ARG A 424 -0.23 -3.14 -13.81
C ARG A 424 -1.55 -3.11 -13.06
N GLN A 425 -2.65 -3.37 -13.77
CA GLN A 425 -4.00 -3.33 -13.22
C GLN A 425 -4.81 -4.51 -13.77
N TYR A 426 -5.25 -5.43 -12.90
CA TYR A 426 -6.06 -6.63 -13.22
C TYR A 426 -5.57 -7.55 -14.35
N ARG A 427 -4.47 -7.23 -15.03
CA ARG A 427 -3.88 -7.95 -16.17
C ARG A 427 -2.39 -8.12 -15.90
N HIS A 428 -1.87 -9.31 -16.18
CA HIS A 428 -0.46 -9.66 -16.00
C HIS A 428 0.15 -10.02 -17.35
N ILE A 429 1.17 -9.26 -17.74
CA ILE A 429 1.94 -9.49 -18.95
C ILE A 429 3.40 -9.19 -18.60
N ALA A 430 4.28 -10.14 -18.83
CA ALA A 430 5.73 -9.94 -18.92
C ALA A 430 6.13 -10.12 -20.40
N PRO A 431 6.17 -9.03 -21.20
CA PRO A 431 6.28 -9.17 -22.65
C PRO A 431 7.60 -9.81 -23.08
N ALA A 432 7.56 -10.91 -23.84
CA ALA A 432 8.73 -11.37 -24.58
C ALA A 432 9.10 -10.34 -25.64
N ASN A 433 10.38 -10.16 -25.91
CA ASN A 433 10.91 -9.15 -26.83
C ASN A 433 11.69 -9.80 -27.99
N PRO A 434 11.01 -10.55 -28.87
CA PRO A 434 11.67 -11.28 -29.95
C PRO A 434 12.29 -10.34 -31.01
N GLU A 435 11.79 -9.11 -31.15
CA GLU A 435 12.30 -8.12 -32.11
C GLU A 435 13.44 -7.25 -31.56
N GLY A 436 13.84 -7.44 -30.30
CA GLY A 436 14.97 -6.71 -29.70
C GLY A 436 14.74 -5.20 -29.57
N LEU A 437 13.56 -4.79 -29.10
CA LEU A 437 13.22 -3.37 -28.89
C LEU A 437 13.80 -2.84 -27.58
N LEU A 438 14.25 -1.59 -27.59
CA LEU A 438 14.65 -0.86 -26.39
C LEU A 438 13.39 -0.34 -25.69
N ALA A 439 13.34 -0.43 -24.36
CA ALA A 439 12.14 -0.07 -23.62
C ALA A 439 12.26 1.29 -22.91
N ASN A 440 11.13 1.97 -22.67
CA ASN A 440 11.10 3.12 -21.76
C ASN A 440 11.23 2.66 -20.30
N CYS A 441 11.72 3.54 -19.42
CA CYS A 441 11.87 3.32 -17.98
C CYS A 441 10.59 2.93 -17.19
N ARG A 442 9.41 2.95 -17.82
CA ARG A 442 8.16 2.35 -17.28
C ARG A 442 8.17 0.81 -17.32
N LEU A 443 9.06 0.23 -18.11
CA LEU A 443 9.32 -1.20 -18.20
C LEU A 443 10.74 -1.47 -17.68
N TYR A 444 10.91 -2.60 -17.01
CA TYR A 444 12.20 -3.14 -16.65
C TYR A 444 12.66 -4.10 -17.72
N GLU A 445 13.95 -4.04 -18.01
CA GLU A 445 14.66 -4.93 -18.93
C GLU A 445 15.25 -6.07 -18.09
N ILE A 446 14.90 -7.31 -18.43
CA ILE A 446 15.41 -8.50 -17.74
C ILE A 446 16.39 -9.18 -18.68
N HIS A 447 17.65 -9.28 -18.26
CA HIS A 447 18.75 -9.91 -18.99
C HIS A 447 19.16 -11.22 -18.28
N PRO A 448 18.62 -12.37 -18.71
CA PRO A 448 19.04 -13.68 -18.23
C PRO A 448 20.51 -13.96 -18.49
N ALA A 449 21.09 -14.90 -17.73
CA ALA A 449 22.34 -15.53 -18.12
C ALA A 449 22.24 -16.15 -19.54
N THR A 450 23.29 -16.02 -20.34
CA THR A 450 23.32 -16.32 -21.79
C THR A 450 22.87 -17.73 -22.15
N GLU A 451 23.09 -18.72 -21.28
CA GLU A 451 22.75 -20.13 -21.51
C GLU A 451 21.24 -20.41 -21.58
N CYS A 452 20.38 -19.49 -21.12
CA CYS A 452 18.92 -19.66 -21.11
C CYS A 452 18.18 -18.43 -21.67
N GLY A 453 18.81 -17.60 -22.51
CA GLY A 453 18.31 -16.28 -22.91
C GLY A 453 17.13 -16.24 -23.90
N ALA A 454 16.48 -17.37 -24.20
CA ALA A 454 15.40 -17.41 -25.21
C ALA A 454 14.17 -16.59 -24.76
N PRO A 455 13.67 -15.63 -25.57
CA PRO A 455 12.50 -14.82 -25.23
C PRO A 455 11.26 -15.63 -24.87
N ALA A 456 11.01 -16.75 -25.57
CA ALA A 456 9.85 -17.60 -25.33
C ALA A 456 9.90 -18.32 -23.97
N LEU A 457 11.08 -18.80 -23.56
CA LEU A 457 11.25 -19.45 -22.26
C LEU A 457 10.96 -18.47 -21.13
N TRP A 458 11.57 -17.28 -21.18
CA TRP A 458 11.38 -16.26 -20.16
C TRP A 458 9.99 -15.62 -20.19
N GLY A 459 9.41 -15.48 -21.38
CA GLY A 459 8.00 -15.15 -21.55
C GLY A 459 7.12 -16.16 -20.80
N GLY A 460 7.37 -17.46 -20.96
CA GLY A 460 6.64 -18.51 -20.24
C GLY A 460 6.82 -18.45 -18.73
N ILE A 461 8.06 -18.41 -18.25
CA ILE A 461 8.40 -18.36 -16.82
C ILE A 461 7.75 -17.15 -16.14
N LEU A 462 7.88 -15.96 -16.72
CA LEU A 462 7.42 -14.72 -16.09
C LEU A 462 5.92 -14.48 -16.25
N ASN A 463 5.25 -15.09 -17.25
CA ASN A 463 3.79 -15.04 -17.37
C ASN A 463 3.05 -16.14 -16.58
N SER A 464 3.77 -17.11 -16.00
CA SER A 464 3.19 -18.13 -15.13
C SER A 464 2.42 -17.51 -13.94
N SER A 465 1.40 -18.23 -13.49
CA SER A 465 0.62 -17.90 -12.29
C SER A 465 1.46 -17.94 -11.03
N TRP A 466 2.54 -18.74 -11.00
CA TRP A 466 3.54 -18.67 -9.95
C TRP A 466 4.23 -17.31 -9.91
N SER A 467 4.80 -16.86 -11.05
CA SER A 467 5.50 -15.57 -11.12
C SER A 467 4.57 -14.39 -10.82
N LEU A 468 3.30 -14.49 -11.23
CA LEU A 468 2.27 -13.56 -10.80
C LEU A 468 2.09 -13.59 -9.27
N LEU A 469 1.84 -14.76 -8.67
CA LEU A 469 1.66 -14.90 -7.23
C LEU A 469 2.87 -14.33 -6.45
N SER A 470 4.09 -14.65 -6.90
CA SER A 470 5.35 -14.16 -6.35
C SER A 470 5.37 -12.64 -6.38
N SER A 471 5.14 -12.02 -7.52
CA SER A 471 5.13 -10.56 -7.62
C SER A 471 4.02 -9.86 -6.81
N LEU A 472 2.92 -10.56 -6.48
CA LEU A 472 1.89 -10.08 -5.53
C LEU A 472 2.35 -10.14 -4.07
N GLN A 473 3.37 -10.93 -3.72
CA GLN A 473 3.94 -10.94 -2.37
C GLN A 473 4.96 -9.83 -2.14
N TYR A 474 5.74 -9.49 -3.18
CA TYR A 474 6.82 -8.50 -3.06
C TYR A 474 6.40 -7.07 -3.46
N GLY A 475 5.45 -6.96 -4.39
CA GLY A 475 4.90 -5.68 -4.84
C GLY A 475 3.89 -5.09 -3.86
N ARG A 476 3.25 -4.00 -4.26
CA ARG A 476 2.34 -3.24 -3.40
C ARG A 476 1.18 -2.60 -4.17
N PRO A 477 0.01 -2.43 -3.54
CA PRO A 477 -1.08 -1.67 -4.14
C PRO A 477 -0.73 -0.18 -4.24
N MET A 478 -1.11 0.45 -5.34
CA MET A 478 -0.99 1.89 -5.58
C MET A 478 -2.38 2.53 -5.59
N GLY A 479 -2.78 3.11 -4.45
CA GLY A 479 -4.12 3.63 -4.27
C GLY A 479 -5.17 2.53 -4.13
N THR A 480 -6.43 2.84 -4.42
CA THR A 480 -7.57 1.92 -4.26
C THR A 480 -8.10 1.37 -5.58
N GLU A 481 -7.45 1.67 -6.71
CA GLU A 481 -7.93 1.39 -8.07
C GLU A 481 -7.42 0.05 -8.63
N GLY A 482 -7.03 -0.89 -7.76
CA GLY A 482 -6.50 -2.19 -8.19
C GLY A 482 -5.15 -2.14 -8.92
N ASN A 483 -4.48 -0.97 -8.94
CA ASN A 483 -3.13 -0.84 -9.47
C ASN A 483 -2.14 -1.54 -8.52
N TRP A 484 -1.27 -2.34 -9.11
CA TRP A 484 -0.20 -3.05 -8.41
C TRP A 484 1.14 -2.61 -8.96
N SER A 485 2.03 -2.17 -8.08
CA SER A 485 3.38 -1.74 -8.43
C SER A 485 4.42 -2.72 -7.90
N THR A 486 5.35 -3.08 -8.76
CA THR A 486 6.59 -3.77 -8.41
C THR A 486 7.74 -2.84 -8.75
N MET A 487 8.42 -2.32 -7.75
CA MET A 487 9.66 -1.57 -7.92
C MET A 487 10.79 -2.52 -8.32
N VAL A 488 11.91 -1.98 -8.84
CA VAL A 488 13.08 -2.80 -9.24
C VAL A 488 13.57 -3.70 -8.11
N SER A 489 13.56 -3.22 -6.86
CA SER A 489 13.88 -4.02 -5.67
C SER A 489 12.96 -5.22 -5.51
N ASP A 490 11.66 -5.05 -5.79
CA ASP A 490 10.64 -6.07 -5.64
C ASP A 490 10.81 -7.15 -6.72
N VAL A 491 11.12 -6.71 -7.94
CA VAL A 491 11.39 -7.59 -9.08
C VAL A 491 12.70 -8.36 -8.88
N ASN A 492 13.73 -7.74 -8.30
CA ASN A 492 14.97 -8.43 -7.94
C ASN A 492 14.77 -9.51 -6.86
N MET A 493 13.85 -9.27 -5.91
CA MET A 493 13.57 -10.17 -4.79
C MET A 493 12.58 -11.29 -5.12
N MET A 494 11.68 -11.06 -6.08
CA MET A 494 10.65 -12.05 -6.37
C MET A 494 11.29 -13.38 -6.78
N VAL A 495 10.79 -14.45 -6.20
CA VAL A 495 11.29 -15.80 -6.48
C VAL A 495 10.58 -16.37 -7.70
N VAL A 496 11.35 -16.89 -8.64
CA VAL A 496 10.86 -17.40 -9.93
C VAL A 496 11.38 -18.83 -10.15
N PRO A 497 10.71 -19.64 -10.99
CA PRO A 497 11.18 -20.96 -11.39
C PRO A 497 12.54 -20.84 -12.06
N ALA A 498 13.54 -21.55 -11.54
CA ALA A 498 14.89 -21.53 -12.07
C ALA A 498 15.01 -22.46 -13.29
N PRO A 499 15.31 -21.94 -14.50
CA PRO A 499 15.51 -22.80 -15.66
C PRO A 499 16.86 -23.54 -15.60
N THR A 500 17.87 -23.00 -14.91
CA THR A 500 19.27 -23.48 -14.99
C THR A 500 19.44 -24.97 -14.68
N GLU A 501 18.69 -25.52 -13.73
CA GLU A 501 18.76 -26.93 -13.32
C GLU A 501 17.64 -27.81 -13.91
N ALA A 502 16.80 -27.25 -14.78
CA ALA A 502 15.69 -27.98 -15.41
C ALA A 502 16.16 -28.74 -16.67
N PRO A 503 15.58 -29.92 -16.98
CA PRO A 503 15.82 -30.60 -18.24
C PRO A 503 15.46 -29.73 -19.46
N GLU A 504 16.22 -29.84 -20.56
CA GLU A 504 15.95 -29.09 -21.80
C GLU A 504 14.56 -29.37 -22.37
N GLU A 505 14.05 -30.61 -22.23
CA GLU A 505 12.70 -30.98 -22.64
C GLU A 505 11.63 -30.17 -21.91
N SER A 506 11.77 -30.00 -20.58
CA SER A 506 10.83 -29.19 -19.79
C SER A 506 10.94 -27.69 -20.12
N LYS A 507 12.14 -27.18 -20.41
CA LYS A 507 12.33 -25.79 -20.89
C LYS A 507 11.65 -25.55 -22.24
N GLU A 508 11.78 -26.49 -23.17
CA GLU A 508 11.12 -26.38 -24.48
C GLU A 508 9.61 -26.53 -24.34
N ARG A 509 9.12 -27.38 -23.42
CA ARG A 509 7.68 -27.48 -23.12
C ARG A 509 7.11 -26.14 -22.64
N VAL A 510 7.81 -25.44 -21.74
CA VAL A 510 7.42 -24.09 -21.29
C VAL A 510 7.43 -23.09 -22.45
N SER A 511 8.48 -23.13 -23.28
CA SER A 511 8.59 -22.27 -24.46
C SER A 511 7.45 -22.50 -25.45
N GLN A 512 7.09 -23.76 -25.70
CA GLN A 512 6.00 -24.13 -26.60
C GLN A 512 4.64 -23.72 -26.04
N ALA A 513 4.38 -23.95 -24.76
CA ALA A 513 3.14 -23.50 -24.11
C ALA A 513 3.01 -21.97 -24.17
N PHE A 514 4.11 -21.24 -23.98
CA PHE A 514 4.14 -19.78 -24.16
C PHE A 514 3.84 -19.36 -25.60
N ARG A 515 4.41 -20.02 -26.62
CA ARG A 515 4.11 -19.71 -28.03
C ARG A 515 2.63 -19.89 -28.37
N VAL A 516 1.93 -20.83 -27.72
CA VAL A 516 0.47 -20.99 -27.87
C VAL A 516 -0.26 -19.85 -27.17
N LEU A 517 0.13 -19.50 -25.94
CA LEU A 517 -0.42 -18.36 -25.20
C LEU A 517 -0.27 -17.03 -25.98
N ASP A 518 0.88 -16.80 -26.63
CA ASP A 518 1.21 -15.57 -27.37
C ASP A 518 0.40 -15.39 -28.68
N GLN A 519 -0.38 -16.39 -29.09
CA GLN A 519 -1.25 -16.29 -30.28
C GLN A 519 -2.53 -15.48 -30.01
N ARG A 520 -2.81 -15.11 -28.76
CA ARG A 520 -4.00 -14.34 -28.38
C ARG A 520 -3.67 -13.06 -27.60
N LEU A 521 -4.68 -12.21 -27.46
CA LEU A 521 -4.62 -11.07 -26.56
C LEU A 521 -4.68 -11.54 -25.10
N ALA A 522 -3.97 -10.85 -24.22
CA ALA A 522 -4.00 -11.08 -22.79
C ALA A 522 -5.32 -10.56 -22.20
N LEU A 523 -5.98 -11.40 -21.41
CA LEU A 523 -7.21 -11.04 -20.71
C LEU A 523 -6.89 -10.52 -19.30
N CYS A 524 -7.87 -9.84 -18.69
CA CYS A 524 -7.82 -9.56 -17.26
C CYS A 524 -8.12 -10.82 -16.45
N PHE A 525 -7.66 -10.86 -15.19
CA PHE A 525 -7.96 -11.91 -14.20
C PHE A 525 -9.37 -11.80 -13.62
N LEU A 526 -10.08 -10.71 -13.92
CA LEU A 526 -11.52 -10.60 -13.77
C LEU A 526 -12.14 -10.42 -15.16
N SER A 527 -13.30 -11.01 -15.37
CA SER A 527 -14.02 -10.89 -16.64
C SER A 527 -14.41 -9.44 -16.93
N GLU A 528 -14.55 -9.11 -18.21
CA GLU A 528 -15.02 -7.79 -18.62
C GLU A 528 -16.40 -7.47 -18.00
N ARG A 529 -17.29 -8.47 -18.00
CA ARG A 529 -18.58 -8.39 -17.33
C ARG A 529 -18.43 -8.05 -15.84
N ARG A 530 -17.54 -8.74 -15.12
CA ARG A 530 -17.33 -8.47 -13.68
C ARG A 530 -16.79 -7.07 -13.42
N LEU A 531 -15.81 -6.62 -14.20
CA LEU A 531 -15.20 -5.29 -14.05
C LEU A 531 -16.22 -4.17 -14.31
N ARG A 532 -17.09 -4.33 -15.33
CA ARG A 532 -18.08 -3.32 -15.72
C ARG A 532 -19.39 -3.36 -14.92
N ARG A 533 -19.64 -4.44 -14.15
CA ARG A 533 -20.89 -4.70 -13.41
C ARG A 533 -21.40 -3.48 -12.63
N MET A 534 -20.61 -2.93 -11.70
CA MET A 534 -21.06 -1.81 -10.86
C MET A 534 -21.47 -0.58 -11.71
N ALA A 535 -20.67 -0.24 -12.72
CA ALA A 535 -20.94 0.93 -13.56
C ALA A 535 -22.19 0.74 -14.43
N TYR A 536 -22.39 -0.45 -15.00
CA TYR A 536 -23.53 -0.74 -15.87
C TYR A 536 -24.84 -0.84 -15.10
N LEU A 537 -24.85 -1.51 -13.94
CA LEU A 537 -26.04 -1.58 -13.09
C LEU A 537 -26.45 -0.18 -12.59
N GLN A 538 -25.49 0.67 -12.25
CA GLN A 538 -25.78 2.06 -11.87
C GLN A 538 -26.32 2.92 -13.03
N ALA A 539 -26.05 2.53 -14.28
CA ALA A 539 -26.52 3.20 -15.48
C ALA A 539 -27.81 2.58 -16.06
N GLY A 540 -28.38 1.55 -15.44
CA GLY A 540 -29.55 0.82 -15.97
C GLY A 540 -29.26 0.08 -17.29
N LYS A 541 -28.03 -0.43 -17.44
CA LYS A 541 -27.53 -1.08 -18.66
C LYS A 541 -27.40 -2.61 -18.49
N GLU A 542 -28.33 -3.25 -17.80
CA GLU A 542 -28.32 -4.69 -17.50
C GLU A 542 -28.24 -5.54 -18.77
N ALA A 543 -28.99 -5.19 -19.81
CA ALA A 543 -29.01 -5.92 -21.07
C ALA A 543 -27.67 -5.84 -21.82
N GLU A 544 -26.97 -4.69 -21.76
CA GLU A 544 -25.63 -4.55 -22.33
C GLU A 544 -24.60 -5.34 -21.51
N LEU A 545 -24.71 -5.32 -20.19
CA LEU A 545 -23.83 -6.06 -19.28
C LEU A 545 -23.90 -7.58 -19.54
N ALA A 546 -25.10 -8.12 -19.77
CA ALA A 546 -25.30 -9.54 -20.05
C ALA A 546 -24.64 -10.01 -21.36
N ARG A 547 -24.42 -9.10 -22.31
CA ARG A 547 -23.74 -9.41 -23.60
C ARG A 547 -22.22 -9.45 -23.49
N LEU A 548 -21.64 -8.89 -22.42
CA LEU A 548 -20.20 -8.91 -22.21
C LEU A 548 -19.72 -10.32 -21.82
N SER A 549 -18.49 -10.65 -22.21
CA SER A 549 -17.86 -11.93 -21.88
C SER A 549 -17.69 -12.06 -20.37
N ASP A 550 -17.95 -13.27 -19.87
CA ASP A 550 -17.65 -13.65 -18.49
C ASP A 550 -16.36 -14.46 -18.34
N LEU A 551 -15.63 -14.66 -19.44
CA LEU A 551 -14.33 -15.31 -19.43
C LEU A 551 -13.25 -14.35 -18.94
N CYS A 552 -12.28 -14.88 -18.22
CA CYS A 552 -11.07 -14.21 -17.77
C CYS A 552 -9.82 -15.04 -18.09
N GLU A 553 -8.64 -14.49 -17.81
CA GLU A 553 -7.35 -15.12 -18.10
C GLU A 553 -7.22 -16.52 -17.47
N LEU A 554 -7.81 -16.73 -16.28
CA LEU A 554 -7.77 -18.01 -15.56
C LEU A 554 -8.72 -19.08 -16.11
N ASP A 555 -9.58 -18.73 -17.08
CA ASP A 555 -10.45 -19.69 -17.79
C ASP A 555 -9.77 -20.27 -19.03
N MET A 556 -8.62 -19.73 -19.42
CA MET A 556 -7.97 -20.08 -20.68
C MET A 556 -7.16 -21.37 -20.59
N ALA A 557 -7.38 -22.26 -21.55
CA ALA A 557 -6.71 -23.56 -21.62
C ALA A 557 -5.19 -23.42 -21.86
N ASP A 558 -4.78 -22.50 -22.73
CA ASP A 558 -3.37 -22.21 -23.02
C ASP A 558 -2.60 -21.73 -21.77
N ARG A 559 -3.22 -20.89 -20.94
CA ARG A 559 -2.69 -20.41 -19.67
C ARG A 559 -2.52 -21.57 -18.69
N ARG A 560 -3.52 -22.46 -18.63
CA ARG A 560 -3.46 -23.67 -17.81
C ARG A 560 -2.35 -24.62 -18.25
N GLU A 561 -2.15 -24.77 -19.56
CA GLU A 561 -1.05 -25.57 -20.12
C GLU A 561 0.32 -24.96 -19.78
N LEU A 562 0.46 -23.63 -19.86
CA LEU A 562 1.69 -22.95 -19.44
C LEU A 562 2.01 -23.22 -17.97
N ASP A 563 1.02 -23.11 -17.08
CA ASP A 563 1.21 -23.35 -15.66
C ASP A 563 1.53 -24.83 -15.35
N ASP A 564 0.97 -25.78 -16.12
CA ASP A 564 1.33 -27.19 -16.03
C ASP A 564 2.79 -27.44 -16.44
N ALA A 565 3.21 -26.88 -17.57
CA ALA A 565 4.59 -26.98 -18.05
C ALA A 565 5.59 -26.38 -17.04
N VAL A 566 5.26 -25.25 -16.42
CA VAL A 566 6.11 -24.60 -15.41
C VAL A 566 6.22 -25.44 -14.14
N LEU A 567 5.11 -26.03 -13.66
CA LEU A 567 5.15 -26.92 -12.50
C LEU A 567 5.96 -28.21 -12.77
N GLU A 568 5.89 -28.74 -13.98
CA GLU A 568 6.74 -29.86 -14.39
C GLU A 568 8.22 -29.46 -14.41
N MET A 569 8.54 -28.27 -14.95
CA MET A 569 9.90 -27.71 -14.92
C MET A 569 10.42 -27.51 -13.48
N MET A 570 9.52 -27.18 -12.55
CA MET A 570 9.81 -27.11 -11.10
C MET A 570 9.93 -28.49 -10.43
N GLY A 571 9.80 -29.59 -11.18
CA GLY A 571 10.00 -30.96 -10.70
C GLY A 571 8.76 -31.67 -10.17
N GLU A 572 7.54 -31.12 -10.32
CA GLU A 572 6.33 -31.86 -9.96
C GLU A 572 5.94 -32.82 -11.09
N THR A 573 6.32 -34.09 -10.92
CA THR A 573 6.15 -35.12 -11.94
C THR A 573 4.73 -35.68 -12.01
N SER A 574 3.89 -35.54 -10.97
CA SER A 574 2.51 -36.06 -10.98
C SER A 574 1.56 -35.10 -11.70
N PRO A 575 0.94 -35.51 -12.83
CA PRO A 575 -0.04 -34.68 -13.52
C PRO A 575 -1.26 -34.34 -12.65
N GLU A 576 -1.72 -35.28 -11.82
CA GLU A 576 -2.86 -35.08 -10.91
C GLU A 576 -2.53 -34.00 -9.87
N ARG A 577 -1.31 -34.03 -9.32
CA ARG A 577 -0.86 -33.03 -8.36
C ARG A 577 -0.67 -31.67 -9.00
N ARG A 578 -0.09 -31.59 -10.21
CA ARG A 578 0.00 -30.32 -10.95
C ARG A 578 -1.38 -29.72 -11.18
N LYS A 579 -2.34 -30.53 -11.61
CA LYS A 579 -3.74 -30.11 -11.77
C LYS A 579 -4.32 -29.55 -10.47
N GLU A 580 -4.15 -30.26 -9.35
CA GLU A 580 -4.61 -29.81 -8.03
C GLU A 580 -3.99 -28.47 -7.62
N LEU A 581 -2.67 -28.32 -7.80
CA LEU A 581 -1.96 -27.09 -7.47
C LEU A 581 -2.42 -25.91 -8.33
N ILE A 582 -2.64 -26.13 -9.62
CA ILE A 582 -3.18 -25.12 -10.53
C ILE A 582 -4.60 -24.71 -10.11
N ASP A 583 -5.47 -25.67 -9.78
CA ASP A 583 -6.83 -25.37 -9.33
C ASP A 583 -6.83 -24.51 -8.06
N ARG A 584 -5.99 -24.85 -7.08
CA ARG A 584 -5.83 -24.08 -5.84
C ARG A 584 -5.24 -22.68 -6.09
N LEU A 585 -4.25 -22.58 -6.97
CA LEU A 585 -3.64 -21.32 -7.36
C LEU A 585 -4.65 -20.40 -8.06
N TYR A 586 -5.45 -20.95 -8.97
CA TYR A 586 -6.47 -20.20 -9.69
C TYR A 586 -7.60 -19.77 -8.78
N ALA A 587 -8.03 -20.64 -7.85
CA ALA A 587 -9.02 -20.28 -6.84
C ALA A 587 -8.53 -19.09 -5.98
N TYR A 588 -7.28 -19.15 -5.50
CA TYR A 588 -6.68 -18.04 -4.77
C TYR A 588 -6.61 -16.75 -5.60
N LEU A 589 -6.12 -16.82 -6.84
CA LEU A 589 -5.99 -15.62 -7.69
C LEU A 589 -7.35 -14.99 -8.01
N ARG A 590 -8.39 -15.80 -8.27
CA ARG A 590 -9.77 -15.31 -8.46
C ARG A 590 -10.25 -14.56 -7.22
N GLU A 591 -10.07 -15.16 -6.04
CA GLU A 591 -10.48 -14.53 -4.79
C GLU A 591 -9.69 -13.23 -4.53
N PHE A 592 -8.38 -13.25 -4.74
CA PHE A 592 -7.52 -12.09 -4.57
C PHE A 592 -8.00 -10.91 -5.42
N PHE A 593 -8.18 -11.11 -6.73
CA PHE A 593 -8.61 -10.02 -7.61
C PHE A 593 -10.06 -9.60 -7.33
N GLU A 594 -10.94 -10.51 -6.94
CA GLU A 594 -12.30 -10.17 -6.52
C GLU A 594 -12.29 -9.29 -5.26
N GLN A 595 -11.49 -9.63 -4.24
CA GLN A 595 -11.34 -8.80 -3.04
C GLN A 595 -10.77 -7.41 -3.36
N VAL A 596 -9.78 -7.34 -4.27
CA VAL A 596 -9.25 -6.05 -4.76
C VAL A 596 -10.36 -5.24 -5.42
N ARG A 597 -11.17 -5.85 -6.28
CA ARG A 597 -12.29 -5.17 -6.95
C ARG A 597 -13.35 -4.69 -5.97
N GLN A 598 -13.72 -5.50 -4.99
CA GLN A 598 -14.69 -5.11 -3.96
C GLN A 598 -14.19 -3.92 -3.12
N LYS A 599 -12.89 -3.88 -2.80
CA LYS A 599 -12.28 -2.73 -2.11
C LYS A 599 -12.37 -1.46 -2.97
N GLU A 600 -12.10 -1.57 -4.27
CA GLU A 600 -12.26 -0.46 -5.22
C GLU A 600 -13.71 0.02 -5.31
N GLU A 601 -14.67 -0.89 -5.44
CA GLU A 601 -16.11 -0.56 -5.51
C GLU A 601 -16.60 0.15 -4.24
N LYS A 602 -16.15 -0.31 -3.07
CA LYS A 602 -16.39 0.37 -1.79
C LYS A 602 -15.78 1.78 -1.77
N ALA A 603 -14.54 1.94 -2.25
CA ALA A 603 -13.88 3.24 -2.32
C ALA A 603 -14.62 4.21 -3.27
N ILE A 604 -15.09 3.73 -4.42
CA ILE A 604 -15.90 4.51 -5.37
C ILE A 604 -17.22 4.96 -4.72
N ALA A 605 -17.92 4.04 -4.04
CA ALA A 605 -19.16 4.36 -3.32
C ALA A 605 -18.92 5.43 -2.23
N ASN A 606 -17.85 5.29 -1.46
CA ASN A 606 -17.46 6.25 -0.42
C ASN A 606 -17.12 7.63 -1.02
N LYS A 607 -16.36 7.67 -2.13
CA LYS A 607 -16.04 8.92 -2.84
C LYS A 607 -17.29 9.61 -3.40
N LYS A 608 -18.25 8.85 -3.93
CA LYS A 608 -19.55 9.39 -4.39
C LYS A 608 -20.37 9.94 -3.22
N ARG A 609 -20.42 9.24 -2.08
CA ARG A 609 -21.09 9.73 -0.86
C ARG A 609 -20.46 11.03 -0.36
N ALA A 610 -19.13 11.10 -0.30
CA ALA A 610 -18.41 12.31 0.09
C ALA A 610 -18.67 13.48 -0.89
N LYS A 611 -18.61 13.24 -2.21
CA LYS A 611 -18.84 14.28 -3.23
C LYS A 611 -20.27 14.83 -3.24
N ARG A 612 -21.27 14.00 -2.90
CA ARG A 612 -22.68 14.43 -2.80
C ARG A 612 -22.98 15.29 -1.57
N ARG A 613 -22.15 15.23 -0.52
CA ARG A 613 -22.46 15.84 0.78
C ARG A 613 -21.66 17.11 1.09
N GLY A 614 -20.67 17.49 0.29
CA GLY A 614 -19.73 18.55 0.70
C GLY A 614 -19.03 18.19 2.02
N ALA A 615 -18.38 19.16 2.69
CA ALA A 615 -17.94 18.94 4.07
C ALA A 615 -19.17 18.75 4.96
N ALA A 616 -19.33 17.57 5.57
CA ALA A 616 -20.50 17.23 6.35
C ALA A 616 -20.70 18.23 7.49
N LYS A 617 -21.87 18.89 7.55
CA LYS A 617 -22.18 19.82 8.63
C LYS A 617 -22.55 19.03 9.89
N PRO A 618 -22.10 19.43 11.09
CA PRO A 618 -22.46 18.76 12.34
C PRO A 618 -23.96 18.50 12.52
N ALA A 619 -24.80 19.44 12.07
CA ALA A 619 -26.25 19.32 12.14
C ALA A 619 -26.84 18.19 11.27
N GLU A 620 -26.28 17.95 10.10
CA GLU A 620 -26.73 16.86 9.21
C GLU A 620 -26.35 15.50 9.80
N VAL A 621 -25.15 15.38 10.37
CA VAL A 621 -24.69 14.16 11.03
C VAL A 621 -25.54 13.85 12.27
N ALA A 622 -25.85 14.86 13.09
CA ALA A 622 -26.75 14.69 14.24
C ALA A 622 -28.16 14.23 13.81
N ALA A 623 -28.72 14.79 12.74
CA ALA A 623 -30.03 14.38 12.22
C ALA A 623 -30.01 12.93 11.68
N GLU A 624 -28.93 12.52 11.02
CA GLU A 624 -28.74 11.13 10.55
C GLU A 624 -28.65 10.15 11.71
N ILE A 625 -27.88 10.47 12.75
CA ILE A 625 -27.76 9.63 13.95
C ILE A 625 -29.13 9.49 14.63
N LEU A 626 -29.90 10.58 14.77
CA LEU A 626 -31.25 10.51 15.34
C LEU A 626 -32.19 9.63 14.48
N ALA A 627 -32.13 9.75 13.15
CA ALA A 627 -32.92 8.92 12.26
C ALA A 627 -32.53 7.42 12.37
N GLU A 628 -31.24 7.12 12.51
CA GLU A 628 -30.73 5.77 12.73
C GLU A 628 -31.22 5.19 14.06
N ILE A 629 -31.16 5.97 15.15
CA ILE A 629 -31.70 5.57 16.46
C ILE A 629 -33.20 5.29 16.36
N LYS A 630 -33.98 6.18 15.73
CA LYS A 630 -35.42 5.97 15.51
C LYS A 630 -35.72 4.66 14.75
N ALA A 631 -34.90 4.32 13.77
CA ALA A 631 -35.12 3.15 12.92
C ALA A 631 -34.65 1.83 13.57
N LYS A 632 -33.51 1.84 14.27
CA LYS A 632 -32.83 0.61 14.73
C LYS A 632 -32.85 0.42 16.23
N GLU A 633 -32.79 1.51 17.00
CA GLU A 633 -32.64 1.48 18.46
C GLU A 633 -33.66 2.41 19.15
N PRO A 634 -34.97 2.31 18.84
CA PRO A 634 -35.97 3.26 19.35
C PRO A 634 -36.13 3.20 20.87
N HIS A 635 -35.71 2.11 21.51
CA HIS A 635 -35.68 1.96 22.96
C HIS A 635 -34.80 3.03 23.65
N LEU A 636 -33.82 3.61 22.96
CA LEU A 636 -32.99 4.71 23.46
C LEU A 636 -33.72 6.07 23.52
N LEU A 637 -34.93 6.16 22.96
CA LEU A 637 -35.78 7.35 22.95
C LEU A 637 -36.92 7.25 23.98
N GLN A 638 -36.72 6.51 25.06
CA GLN A 638 -37.71 6.43 26.13
C GLN A 638 -37.69 7.72 26.97
N ALA A 639 -38.84 8.41 27.04
CA ALA A 639 -39.01 9.55 27.91
C ALA A 639 -38.93 9.15 29.39
N TYR A 640 -38.41 10.04 30.23
CA TYR A 640 -38.34 9.85 31.68
C TYR A 640 -39.74 9.55 32.26
N ASP A 641 -40.73 10.32 31.83
CA ASP A 641 -42.11 10.23 32.28
C ASP A 641 -43.03 10.00 31.07
N PRO A 642 -43.90 8.96 31.05
CA PRO A 642 -44.19 7.98 32.11
C PRO A 642 -43.27 6.75 32.15
N GLY A 643 -42.16 6.75 31.39
CA GLY A 643 -41.37 5.54 31.15
C GLY A 643 -40.71 4.92 32.39
N PHE A 644 -40.34 5.74 33.38
CA PHE A 644 -39.58 5.29 34.55
C PHE A 644 -40.36 5.43 35.86
N LEU A 645 -41.48 6.15 35.83
CA LEU A 645 -42.40 6.35 36.95
C LEU A 645 -43.42 5.20 37.06
N ASP A 646 -43.82 4.87 38.28
CA ASP A 646 -44.93 3.96 38.59
C ASP A 646 -46.27 4.72 38.67
N PRO A 647 -47.13 4.71 37.64
CA PRO A 647 -48.34 5.54 37.61
C PRO A 647 -49.36 5.25 38.73
N SER A 648 -49.19 4.17 39.50
CA SER A 648 -50.03 3.83 40.65
C SER A 648 -49.65 4.54 41.96
N LYS A 649 -48.47 5.15 42.02
CA LYS A 649 -47.93 5.85 43.20
C LYS A 649 -48.14 7.37 43.10
N PRO A 650 -48.18 8.12 44.22
CA PRO A 650 -48.32 9.57 44.18
C PRO A 650 -47.02 10.30 43.81
N TYR A 651 -47.17 11.46 43.17
CA TYR A 651 -46.07 12.28 42.61
C TYR A 651 -46.21 13.75 43.00
N ASP A 652 -45.07 14.43 43.10
CA ASP A 652 -44.97 15.88 43.08
C ASP A 652 -44.50 16.36 41.72
N THR A 653 -44.98 17.53 41.30
CA THR A 653 -44.54 18.16 40.05
C THR A 653 -43.72 19.40 40.37
N TYR A 654 -42.53 19.47 39.77
CA TYR A 654 -41.62 20.60 39.89
C TYR A 654 -41.40 21.25 38.54
N GLU A 655 -41.41 22.58 38.48
CA GLU A 655 -41.08 23.33 37.25
C GLU A 655 -39.58 23.67 37.24
N LEU A 656 -38.83 23.00 36.37
CA LEU A 656 -37.39 23.19 36.21
C LEU A 656 -37.09 24.21 35.11
N PRO A 657 -36.20 25.20 35.36
CA PRO A 657 -35.76 26.13 34.35
C PRO A 657 -35.18 25.42 33.11
N SER A 658 -35.54 25.92 31.93
CA SER A 658 -35.05 25.41 30.63
C SER A 658 -33.55 25.63 30.41
N VAL A 659 -32.91 26.49 31.21
CA VAL A 659 -31.48 26.81 31.15
C VAL A 659 -30.88 26.93 32.54
N GLY A 660 -29.58 26.65 32.66
CA GLY A 660 -28.82 26.75 33.91
C GLY A 660 -28.34 25.39 34.43
N GLU A 661 -27.13 25.38 34.98
CA GLU A 661 -26.52 24.23 35.63
C GLU A 661 -27.18 23.99 36.99
N PRO A 662 -27.72 22.79 37.24
CA PRO A 662 -28.35 22.45 38.50
C PRO A 662 -27.31 22.07 39.56
N SER A 663 -27.52 22.56 40.78
CA SER A 663 -26.74 22.21 41.96
C SER A 663 -27.61 22.30 43.20
N GLN A 664 -27.30 21.51 44.22
CA GLN A 664 -27.91 21.68 45.54
C GLN A 664 -27.53 23.04 46.14
N GLY A 665 -28.49 23.68 46.78
CA GLY A 665 -28.32 24.99 47.42
C GLY A 665 -27.26 24.93 48.54
N PRO A 666 -26.26 25.82 48.54
CA PRO A 666 -25.15 25.73 49.48
C PRO A 666 -25.48 26.17 50.92
N LEU A 667 -26.64 26.81 51.13
CA LEU A 667 -26.98 27.50 52.39
C LEU A 667 -28.28 27.00 53.04
N ALA A 668 -29.06 26.14 52.38
CA ALA A 668 -30.28 25.57 52.91
C ALA A 668 -30.55 24.18 52.29
N PRO A 669 -30.92 23.16 53.09
CA PRO A 669 -31.35 21.86 52.57
C PRO A 669 -32.66 22.01 51.78
N HIS A 670 -32.92 21.10 50.85
CA HIS A 670 -34.18 21.03 50.09
C HIS A 670 -34.38 22.18 49.09
N ILE A 671 -33.29 22.66 48.49
CA ILE A 671 -33.31 23.65 47.42
C ILE A 671 -32.36 23.20 46.31
N VAL A 672 -32.86 23.17 45.08
CA VAL A 672 -32.07 22.99 43.86
C VAL A 672 -31.96 24.33 43.13
N GLU A 673 -30.75 24.86 43.05
CA GLU A 673 -30.44 26.10 42.34
C GLU A 673 -30.00 25.83 40.90
N PHE A 674 -30.45 26.68 39.98
CA PHE A 674 -30.05 26.67 38.57
C PHE A 674 -29.26 27.93 38.28
N ARG A 675 -27.97 27.80 37.94
CA ARG A 675 -27.08 28.95 37.72
C ARG A 675 -26.52 28.98 36.29
N ARG A 676 -26.30 30.18 35.76
CA ARG A 676 -25.52 30.39 34.53
C ARG A 676 -24.35 31.29 34.86
N GLY A 677 -23.17 30.69 35.04
CA GLY A 677 -22.02 31.36 35.63
C GLY A 677 -22.36 31.84 37.06
N LYS A 678 -22.20 33.13 37.34
CA LYS A 678 -22.51 33.72 38.66
C LYS A 678 -23.99 34.09 38.84
N LYS A 679 -24.82 34.03 37.79
CA LYS A 679 -26.22 34.46 37.83
C LYS A 679 -27.13 33.30 38.23
N LEU A 680 -27.93 33.49 39.28
CA LEU A 680 -29.03 32.58 39.63
C LEU A 680 -30.18 32.75 38.62
N ILE A 681 -30.56 31.66 37.97
CA ILE A 681 -31.66 31.61 37.00
C ILE A 681 -32.97 31.26 37.70
N GLY A 682 -32.91 30.34 38.67
CA GLY A 682 -34.07 29.95 39.47
C GLY A 682 -33.65 29.02 40.60
N ALA A 683 -34.54 28.86 41.59
CA ALA A 683 -34.37 27.93 42.69
C ALA A 683 -35.69 27.18 42.92
N VAL A 684 -35.60 25.85 42.99
CA VAL A 684 -36.75 24.96 43.20
C VAL A 684 -36.65 24.40 44.60
N HIS A 685 -37.68 24.61 45.42
CA HIS A 685 -37.74 24.08 46.77
C HIS A 685 -38.32 22.67 46.72
N THR A 686 -37.61 21.70 47.28
CA THR A 686 -37.98 20.29 47.30
C THR A 686 -38.49 19.91 48.69
N LYS A 687 -38.94 18.66 48.86
CA LYS A 687 -39.48 18.18 50.16
C LYS A 687 -38.47 17.41 50.99
N ASN A 688 -37.48 16.79 50.35
CA ASN A 688 -36.48 15.94 50.97
C ASN A 688 -35.22 15.87 50.09
N THR A 689 -34.15 15.28 50.60
CA THR A 689 -32.87 15.17 49.88
C THR A 689 -32.94 14.24 48.67
N ALA A 690 -33.79 13.21 48.69
CA ALA A 690 -33.95 12.31 47.54
C ALA A 690 -34.54 13.03 46.32
N HIS A 691 -35.42 14.02 46.55
CA HIS A 691 -35.94 14.90 45.50
C HIS A 691 -34.84 15.84 44.98
N ASP A 692 -33.97 16.35 45.86
CA ASP A 692 -32.84 17.20 45.45
C ASP A 692 -31.93 16.45 44.47
N ASP A 693 -31.50 15.25 44.85
CA ASP A 693 -30.62 14.39 44.06
C ASP A 693 -31.24 14.04 42.72
N LEU A 694 -32.51 13.62 42.73
CA LEU A 694 -33.23 13.23 41.52
C LEU A 694 -33.47 14.41 40.58
N LEU A 695 -33.88 15.58 41.08
CA LEU A 695 -34.09 16.77 40.24
C LEU A 695 -32.80 17.29 39.63
N VAL A 696 -31.68 17.30 40.38
CA VAL A 696 -30.36 17.66 39.85
C VAL A 696 -29.96 16.71 38.73
N PHE A 697 -30.14 15.39 38.94
CA PHE A 697 -29.80 14.38 37.96
C PHE A 697 -30.66 14.45 36.69
N LEU A 698 -31.98 14.60 36.84
CA LEU A 698 -32.91 14.75 35.72
C LEU A 698 -32.60 15.98 34.88
N ALA A 699 -32.33 17.12 35.55
CA ALA A 699 -31.94 18.34 34.88
C ALA A 699 -30.61 18.21 34.10
N ARG A 700 -29.62 17.48 34.64
CA ARG A 700 -28.36 17.18 33.93
C ARG A 700 -28.56 16.23 32.75
N SER A 701 -29.53 15.33 32.85
CA SER A 701 -29.88 14.36 31.81
C SER A 701 -30.77 14.94 30.69
N GLY A 702 -31.06 16.25 30.73
CA GLY A 702 -31.85 16.97 29.73
C GLY A 702 -33.36 17.08 30.03
N VAL A 703 -33.83 16.55 31.17
CA VAL A 703 -35.25 16.62 31.56
C VAL A 703 -35.52 17.98 32.22
N ARG A 704 -36.29 18.85 31.55
CA ARG A 704 -36.59 20.24 31.96
C ARG A 704 -38.10 20.52 31.88
N GLY A 705 -38.54 21.66 32.39
CA GLY A 705 -39.96 22.03 32.42
C GLY A 705 -40.70 21.35 33.58
N LEU A 706 -41.94 20.92 33.36
CA LEU A 706 -42.73 20.25 34.41
C LEU A 706 -42.28 18.80 34.56
N VAL A 707 -41.63 18.50 35.69
CA VAL A 707 -41.06 17.19 35.99
C VAL A 707 -41.79 16.56 37.17
N ARG A 708 -42.33 15.35 36.95
CA ARG A 708 -42.93 14.54 38.03
C ARG A 708 -41.86 13.76 38.78
N VAL A 709 -41.92 13.78 40.11
CA VAL A 709 -40.99 13.10 41.02
C VAL A 709 -41.81 12.32 42.05
N PRO A 710 -41.47 11.05 42.35
CA PRO A 710 -42.22 10.26 43.34
C PRO A 710 -42.29 10.95 44.70
N HIS A 711 -43.36 10.77 45.48
CA HIS A 711 -43.41 11.27 46.87
C HIS A 711 -42.48 10.51 47.82
N ASP A 712 -42.32 9.22 47.58
CA ASP A 712 -41.58 8.31 48.44
C ASP A 712 -40.08 8.35 48.12
N GLU A 713 -39.23 8.43 49.15
CA GLU A 713 -37.78 8.53 48.98
C GLU A 713 -37.15 7.25 48.41
N GLU A 714 -37.64 6.06 48.77
CA GLU A 714 -37.15 4.80 48.20
C GLU A 714 -37.52 4.69 46.73
N GLU A 715 -38.72 5.15 46.38
CA GLU A 715 -39.16 5.23 44.99
C GLU A 715 -38.32 6.25 44.18
N CYS A 716 -37.96 7.39 44.78
CA CYS A 716 -37.01 8.34 44.16
C CYS A 716 -35.65 7.71 43.89
N ARG A 717 -35.09 6.95 44.84
CA ARG A 717 -33.81 6.24 44.65
C ARG A 717 -33.91 5.18 43.55
N ARG A 718 -34.99 4.39 43.52
CA ARG A 718 -35.25 3.41 42.45
C ARG A 718 -35.30 4.06 41.07
N VAL A 719 -36.00 5.19 40.95
CA VAL A 719 -36.11 5.95 39.69
C VAL A 719 -34.75 6.54 39.31
N TYR A 720 -34.01 7.10 40.27
CA TYR A 720 -32.65 7.63 40.07
C TYR A 720 -31.72 6.57 39.48
N GLU A 721 -31.66 5.38 40.08
CA GLU A 721 -30.81 4.28 39.61
C GLU A 721 -31.24 3.81 38.22
N ARG A 722 -32.53 3.52 38.03
CA ARG A 722 -33.04 2.95 36.78
C ARG A 722 -32.94 3.91 35.59
N TYR A 723 -33.25 5.19 35.80
CA TYR A 723 -33.07 6.21 34.76
C TYR A 723 -31.57 6.54 34.57
N GLY A 724 -30.77 6.48 35.64
CA GLY A 724 -29.31 6.53 35.62
C GLY A 724 -28.68 5.54 34.65
N ASP A 725 -28.98 4.25 34.83
CA ASP A 725 -28.47 3.18 34.00
C ASP A 725 -28.94 3.28 32.54
N PHE A 726 -30.14 3.81 32.32
CA PHE A 726 -30.66 4.06 30.99
C PHE A 726 -29.92 5.22 30.30
N ALA A 727 -29.85 6.38 30.96
CA ALA A 727 -29.20 7.57 30.42
C ALA A 727 -27.71 7.31 30.15
N GLY A 728 -27.01 6.61 31.06
CA GLY A 728 -25.61 6.23 30.86
C GLY A 728 -25.39 5.38 29.60
N ARG A 729 -26.20 4.32 29.42
CA ARG A 729 -26.13 3.46 28.22
C ARG A 729 -26.48 4.22 26.94
N ARG A 730 -27.49 5.08 27.00
CA ARG A 730 -27.86 5.96 25.87
C ARG A 730 -26.69 6.84 25.49
N ASP A 731 -26.11 7.56 26.43
CA ASP A 731 -25.07 8.54 26.16
C ASP A 731 -23.74 7.89 25.71
N GLU A 732 -23.43 6.68 26.19
CA GLU A 732 -22.33 5.86 25.67
C GLU A 732 -22.58 5.45 24.22
N ARG A 733 -23.80 4.99 23.90
CA ARG A 733 -24.18 4.61 22.54
C ARG A 733 -24.15 5.81 21.58
N LEU A 734 -24.63 6.96 22.02
CA LEU A 734 -24.57 8.21 21.24
C LEU A 734 -23.10 8.58 20.92
N ARG A 735 -22.21 8.51 21.92
CA ARG A 735 -20.77 8.76 21.71
C ARG A 735 -20.16 7.79 20.70
N ALA A 736 -20.47 6.49 20.79
CA ALA A 736 -20.00 5.51 19.82
C ALA A 736 -20.50 5.83 18.40
N LEU A 737 -21.79 6.15 18.23
CA LEU A 737 -22.36 6.52 16.93
C LEU A 737 -21.74 7.79 16.34
N ILE A 738 -21.34 8.75 17.17
CA ILE A 738 -20.65 9.97 16.74
C ILE A 738 -19.21 9.64 16.31
N GLN A 739 -18.49 8.83 17.08
CA GLN A 739 -17.12 8.39 16.79
C GLN A 739 -17.05 7.56 15.49
N ASP A 740 -18.08 6.77 15.21
CA ASP A 740 -18.24 6.04 13.93
C ASP A 740 -18.37 6.96 12.71
N ARG A 741 -18.64 8.27 12.91
CA ARG A 741 -18.87 9.24 11.83
C ARG A 741 -17.72 10.22 11.65
N THR A 742 -16.98 10.55 12.72
CA THR A 742 -15.82 11.44 12.63
C THR A 742 -14.82 11.19 13.75
N ALA A 743 -13.53 11.30 13.43
CA ALA A 743 -12.42 11.23 14.38
C ALA A 743 -11.96 12.61 14.89
N ASP A 744 -12.58 13.70 14.41
CA ASP A 744 -12.28 15.08 14.81
C ASP A 744 -13.03 15.41 16.12
N GLU A 745 -12.30 15.57 17.22
CA GLU A 745 -12.87 15.81 18.57
C GLU A 745 -13.70 17.09 18.65
N GLU A 746 -13.31 18.16 17.94
CA GLU A 746 -14.07 19.42 17.92
C GLU A 746 -15.39 19.22 17.18
N MET A 747 -15.37 18.45 16.09
CA MET A 747 -16.55 18.07 15.36
C MET A 747 -17.46 17.14 16.17
N GLN A 748 -16.89 16.17 16.90
CA GLN A 748 -17.65 15.27 17.79
C GLN A 748 -18.42 16.06 18.86
N GLY A 749 -17.76 17.02 19.51
CA GLY A 749 -18.40 17.90 20.50
C GLY A 749 -19.60 18.66 19.91
N ARG A 750 -19.41 19.28 18.73
CA ARG A 750 -20.49 20.01 18.04
C ARG A 750 -21.65 19.11 17.62
N ILE A 751 -21.37 17.89 17.16
CA ILE A 751 -22.42 16.92 16.81
C ILE A 751 -23.19 16.52 18.06
N ASN A 752 -22.50 16.24 19.16
CA ASN A 752 -23.11 15.84 20.43
C ASN A 752 -24.07 16.91 20.97
N ASP A 753 -23.64 18.18 20.99
CA ASP A 753 -24.48 19.29 21.48
C ASP A 753 -25.78 19.42 20.66
N ILE A 754 -25.68 19.30 19.33
CA ILE A 754 -26.85 19.36 18.45
C ILE A 754 -27.74 18.13 18.65
N LEU A 755 -27.14 16.94 18.78
CA LEU A 755 -27.86 15.69 18.96
C LEU A 755 -28.64 15.65 20.26
N VAL A 756 -28.05 16.12 21.37
CA VAL A 756 -28.74 16.27 22.67
C VAL A 756 -29.93 17.21 22.53
N SER A 757 -29.76 18.37 21.88
CA SER A 757 -30.88 19.30 21.66
C SER A 757 -31.99 18.72 20.77
N LEU A 758 -31.65 17.89 19.79
CA LEU A 758 -32.63 17.20 18.95
C LEU A 758 -33.38 16.09 19.71
N LEU A 759 -32.70 15.41 20.64
CA LEU A 759 -33.30 14.39 21.51
C LEU A 759 -34.28 15.04 22.49
N GLU A 760 -33.93 16.17 23.10
CA GLU A 760 -34.83 16.95 23.97
C GLU A 760 -36.11 17.41 23.28
N ARG A 761 -36.09 17.61 21.96
CA ARG A 761 -37.29 17.96 21.17
C ARG A 761 -38.10 16.76 20.70
N ALA A 762 -37.49 15.57 20.69
CA ALA A 762 -38.10 14.35 20.21
C ALA A 762 -38.75 13.52 21.34
N LEU A 763 -38.27 13.71 22.57
CA LEU A 763 -38.82 13.23 23.83
C LEU A 763 -39.83 14.26 24.37
#